data_AF-A0A524M6S8-F1
#
_entry.id   AF-A0A524M6S8-F1
#
_cell.length_a   1.000
_cell.length_b   1.000
_cell.length_c   1.000
_cell.angle_alpha   90.00
_cell.angle_beta   90.00
_cell.angle_gamma   90.00
#
_symmetry.space_group_name_H-M   'P 1'
#
loop_
_entity.id
_entity.type
_entity.pdbx_description
1 polymer ?
#
loop_
_entity_poly.entity_id
_entity_poly.type
_entity_poly.pdbx_seq_one_letter_code
_entity_poly.pdbx_strand_id
1 'polypeptide(L)'
;MTMRRIRICLLVALMAGSILVHAATLHVPEDYTTVQAAIDAAASGDTVFIAAGEYTENLTISKPISVVGEQRSLVRIYASDQTESAIEITVNNGGAIIESISVLGGSTCVWIEVQGDARITLRDTVCAYGNIGIYAIGTGQVALQESLVLETGELGIFAGVRAMSVDRSEICGGSAGIALAGDTAFSLSNSSVFQLDYAIDTFTRGCGWVHGLADFFGTISGRENCLYGWETDLCPTPTSSIWPPAFVRWKWQADLVIILEHFSAAVEKSQVGELSTALEEAEKGVVASSDPAMAELQALLQATVGDILSDLAMYDGAVEAYEAARSTYFSRSDEIAVAGMTLNIGNTYLSLLELDKAISFYKQTIPTFTRWGMEAEVAMAFVGMGAAYSEQGEYSLAVALFQDAREIYTKLGLDEEIAALENNLGVLYMKMEMYAEALDTFFTAKAFYTARDDAIRVATLDMHIGAAYADLLKYERALDAYESALQAFEQLDMVSEIADVRTNMGCLYQNLALYDHAMQAFQHARDIYVSLNLPVRVAQVDSNLGLLHFDLGHYDEALTRYRQALVVFFDVGMWNDTAGVLSNLGHALAVGGEYGDALDAYEEAILLYQAMGLEIAEALVLRNMGLLCLEADLYSDAVEILSVARSIFAKHELHIEIASSDNNIGVAYLALGKAEDARAVFVEALASLMLEIEEEEEYADGAPPVLWHLHYNYGLSLEEIGEWTQASEAYVSSLSIIESIRGDLTSEEIKMAWQERTRYVYERLVELLYRMGETDVALTVAERCRARSFLDLLAEGPVETLKNVAEEGIRTGVVEVSIIEADLAEMVADLPANTAALEYFVTDTATYLWVVRDGVVRAPIQIPHGRVALMDQVIACRQAIESGDPSADLHLAILYDWLIAPVEDLLPSASENEVPHLVIIPSGPLYYLP
;
A
#
# COMPACT_ATOMS: atom_id res chain seq x y z
N MET A 1 47.42 36.67 56.38
CA MET A 1 46.81 36.40 57.69
C MET A 1 45.73 35.34 57.51
N THR A 2 46.14 34.18 56.97
CA THR A 2 45.27 33.28 56.19
C THR A 2 45.86 31.86 56.20
N MET A 3 46.16 31.33 57.40
CA MET A 3 46.65 29.94 57.55
C MET A 3 46.65 29.44 59.01
N ARG A 4 45.67 29.83 59.84
CA ARG A 4 45.69 29.48 61.28
C ARG A 4 44.36 29.04 61.92
N ARG A 5 43.32 28.75 61.11
CA ARG A 5 42.08 28.10 61.60
C ARG A 5 41.93 26.63 61.17
N ILE A 6 42.94 26.04 60.52
CA ILE A 6 42.96 24.64 60.07
C ILE A 6 43.50 23.65 61.14
N ARG A 7 43.90 24.10 62.34
CA ARG A 7 44.62 23.21 63.30
C ARG A 7 43.95 22.92 64.64
N ILE A 8 42.70 23.32 64.90
CA ILE A 8 42.04 23.04 66.20
C ILE A 8 40.79 22.14 66.09
N CYS A 9 40.16 22.00 64.92
CA CYS A 9 39.09 21.00 64.75
C CYS A 9 39.60 19.60 64.36
N LEU A 10 40.88 19.47 63.97
CA LEU A 10 41.48 18.22 63.48
C LEU A 10 42.08 17.32 64.57
N LEU A 11 41.90 17.65 65.86
CA LEU A 11 42.52 16.92 66.98
C LEU A 11 41.53 16.32 67.99
N VAL A 12 40.21 16.49 67.79
CA VAL A 12 39.17 15.83 68.61
C VAL A 12 38.48 14.68 67.85
N ALA A 13 38.63 14.59 66.52
CA ALA A 13 38.05 13.51 65.72
C ALA A 13 38.91 12.23 65.64
N LEU A 14 40.05 12.15 66.34
CA LEU A 14 41.02 11.04 66.19
C LEU A 14 41.09 10.05 67.36
N MET A 15 40.23 10.12 68.38
CA MET A 15 40.16 9.05 69.40
C MET A 15 38.74 8.86 69.96
N ALA A 16 37.90 8.12 69.21
CA ALA A 16 36.87 7.21 69.73
C ALA A 16 36.29 6.40 68.55
N GLY A 17 37.03 5.38 68.12
CA GLY A 17 36.51 4.37 67.20
C GLY A 17 35.64 3.36 67.96
N SER A 18 34.36 3.35 67.65
CA SER A 18 33.46 2.20 67.77
C SER A 18 32.33 2.38 66.75
N ILE A 19 32.63 1.92 65.52
CA ILE A 19 31.76 1.46 64.42
C ILE A 19 30.53 2.34 64.11
N LEU A 20 30.74 3.37 63.28
CA LEU A 20 29.71 3.85 62.35
C LEU A 20 29.74 2.91 61.12
N VAL A 21 28.69 2.13 60.92
CA VAL A 21 28.45 1.45 59.64
C VAL A 21 28.09 2.55 58.64
N HIS A 22 28.95 2.81 57.66
CA HIS A 22 28.60 3.62 56.50
C HIS A 22 27.65 2.78 55.65
N ALA A 23 26.45 3.27 55.36
CA ALA A 23 25.60 2.72 54.33
C ALA A 23 26.30 2.93 52.97
N ALA A 24 26.65 1.84 52.29
CA ALA A 24 27.22 1.88 50.96
C ALA A 24 26.12 1.93 49.90
N THR A 25 26.44 2.49 48.72
CA THR A 25 25.59 2.38 47.53
C THR A 25 26.29 1.44 46.56
N LEU A 26 25.61 0.35 46.17
CA LEU A 26 26.09 -0.62 45.19
C LEU A 26 25.35 -0.34 43.89
N HIS A 27 26.06 -0.18 42.77
CA HIS A 27 25.48 0.19 41.49
C HIS A 27 25.32 -1.02 40.56
N VAL A 28 24.15 -1.14 39.92
CA VAL A 28 23.86 -2.15 38.90
C VAL A 28 23.61 -1.41 37.57
N PRO A 29 24.28 -1.77 36.45
CA PRO A 29 25.17 -2.92 36.30
C PRO A 29 26.67 -2.66 36.62
N GLU A 30 27.05 -1.44 37.06
CA GLU A 30 28.46 -1.02 37.16
C GLU A 30 29.30 -1.88 38.12
N ASP A 31 28.80 -2.12 39.34
CA ASP A 31 29.49 -2.91 40.37
C ASP A 31 29.08 -4.40 40.32
N TYR A 32 27.87 -4.70 39.84
CA TYR A 32 27.29 -6.04 39.81
C TYR A 32 26.47 -6.27 38.54
N THR A 33 26.58 -7.44 37.93
CA THR A 33 25.89 -7.76 36.67
C THR A 33 24.41 -8.09 36.82
N THR A 34 23.94 -8.40 38.03
CA THR A 34 22.52 -8.66 38.32
C THR A 34 22.10 -7.94 39.60
N VAL A 35 20.82 -7.62 39.71
CA VAL A 35 20.24 -6.96 40.88
C VAL A 35 20.31 -7.87 42.10
N GLN A 36 20.04 -9.16 41.94
CA GLN A 36 20.12 -10.11 43.06
C GLN A 36 21.55 -10.22 43.61
N ALA A 37 22.58 -10.19 42.76
CA ALA A 37 23.97 -10.25 43.22
C ALA A 37 24.35 -9.01 44.05
N ALA A 38 23.85 -7.83 43.68
CA ALA A 38 24.03 -6.62 44.48
C ALA A 38 23.27 -6.70 45.81
N ILE A 39 22.05 -7.22 45.81
CA ILE A 39 21.25 -7.46 47.03
C ILE A 39 21.98 -8.43 47.97
N ASP A 40 22.52 -9.54 47.45
CA ASP A 40 23.25 -10.53 48.23
C ASP A 40 24.52 -9.93 48.87
N ALA A 41 25.21 -9.04 48.15
CA ALA A 41 26.41 -8.37 48.62
C ALA A 41 26.16 -7.21 49.61
N ALA A 42 25.00 -6.55 49.52
CA ALA A 42 24.65 -5.40 50.36
C ALA A 42 24.61 -5.75 51.86
N ALA A 43 25.16 -4.89 52.73
CA ALA A 43 25.01 -4.99 54.17
C ALA A 43 23.73 -4.29 54.65
N SER A 44 23.27 -4.59 55.87
CA SER A 44 22.13 -3.91 56.47
C SER A 44 22.35 -2.39 56.51
N GLY A 45 21.42 -1.64 55.93
CA GLY A 45 21.45 -0.18 55.79
C GLY A 45 21.93 0.32 54.44
N ASP A 46 22.48 -0.55 53.59
CA ASP A 46 22.99 -0.18 52.27
C ASP A 46 21.86 0.09 51.25
N THR A 47 22.24 0.75 50.16
CA THR A 47 21.38 1.01 49.00
C THR A 47 21.90 0.27 47.78
N VAL A 48 21.05 -0.49 47.10
CA VAL A 48 21.30 -1.03 45.77
C VAL A 48 20.66 -0.07 44.78
N PHE A 49 21.48 0.64 44.01
CA PHE A 49 21.04 1.55 42.97
C PHE A 49 21.03 0.83 41.62
N ILE A 50 19.89 0.85 40.94
CA ILE A 50 19.69 0.16 39.66
C ILE A 50 19.57 1.23 38.57
N ALA A 51 20.51 1.24 37.63
CA ALA A 51 20.45 2.11 36.46
C ALA A 51 19.30 1.71 35.52
N ALA A 52 18.93 2.62 34.62
CA ALA A 52 17.99 2.33 33.54
C ALA A 52 18.34 1.03 32.80
N GLY A 53 17.36 0.14 32.64
CA GLY A 53 17.54 -1.17 32.00
C GLY A 53 16.41 -2.15 32.32
N GLU A 54 16.44 -3.27 31.60
CA GLU A 54 15.54 -4.41 31.82
C GLU A 54 16.30 -5.57 32.46
N TYR A 55 15.74 -6.11 33.54
CA TYR A 55 16.36 -7.12 34.39
C TYR A 55 15.39 -8.30 34.54
N THR A 56 15.77 -9.46 34.01
CA THR A 56 14.93 -10.68 34.10
C THR A 56 15.46 -11.59 35.19
N GLU A 57 14.94 -11.43 36.41
CA GLU A 57 15.35 -12.17 37.60
C GLU A 57 14.27 -12.08 38.70
N ASN A 58 14.09 -13.16 39.47
CA ASN A 58 13.32 -13.11 40.72
C ASN A 58 14.22 -12.66 41.87
N LEU A 59 13.75 -11.73 42.69
CA LEU A 59 14.54 -11.11 43.75
C LEU A 59 14.15 -11.57 45.15
N THR A 60 15.13 -11.76 46.04
CA THR A 60 14.91 -12.08 47.46
C THR A 60 15.66 -11.10 48.36
N ILE A 61 14.91 -10.33 49.15
CA ILE A 61 15.40 -9.31 50.08
C ILE A 61 15.13 -9.76 51.52
N SER A 62 16.15 -10.28 52.21
CA SER A 62 16.03 -10.82 53.58
C SER A 62 16.63 -9.93 54.68
N LYS A 63 17.00 -8.68 54.34
CA LYS A 63 17.74 -7.74 55.20
C LYS A 63 17.28 -6.30 54.98
N PRO A 64 17.55 -5.38 55.94
CA PRO A 64 17.05 -4.01 55.86
C PRO A 64 17.93 -3.19 54.92
N ILE A 65 17.55 -3.10 53.65
CA ILE A 65 18.27 -2.37 52.60
C ILE A 65 17.31 -1.52 51.77
N SER A 66 17.83 -0.55 51.02
CA SER A 66 17.04 0.18 50.03
C SER A 66 17.41 -0.31 48.63
N VAL A 67 16.42 -0.57 47.78
CA VAL A 67 16.60 -0.92 46.37
C VAL A 67 15.94 0.20 45.58
N VAL A 68 16.75 1.00 44.87
CA VAL A 68 16.33 2.26 44.27
C VAL A 68 16.68 2.25 42.80
N GLY A 69 15.67 2.33 41.94
CA GLY A 69 15.86 2.52 40.51
C GLY A 69 16.18 3.97 40.17
N GLU A 70 16.85 4.18 39.04
CA GLU A 70 17.12 5.51 38.49
C GLU A 70 15.84 6.29 38.21
N GLN A 71 14.83 5.61 37.65
CA GLN A 71 13.51 6.16 37.37
C GLN A 71 12.49 5.03 37.13
N ARG A 72 11.26 5.19 37.65
CA ARG A 72 10.18 4.19 37.57
C ARG A 72 9.96 3.57 36.19
N SER A 73 9.98 4.40 35.14
CA SER A 73 9.73 3.96 33.75
C SER A 73 10.94 3.36 33.06
N LEU A 74 12.16 3.57 33.60
CA LEU A 74 13.41 3.16 32.98
C LEU A 74 13.99 1.87 33.58
N VAL A 75 13.59 1.49 34.79
CA VAL A 75 14.03 0.26 35.45
C VAL A 75 12.89 -0.75 35.48
N ARG A 76 12.99 -1.82 34.68
CA ARG A 76 11.99 -2.89 34.60
C ARG A 76 12.56 -4.21 35.10
N ILE A 77 11.88 -4.84 36.05
CA ILE A 77 12.24 -6.15 36.60
C ILE A 77 11.16 -7.16 36.20
N TYR A 78 11.54 -8.11 35.34
CA TYR A 78 10.67 -9.19 34.88
C TYR A 78 10.91 -10.44 35.71
N ALA A 79 9.83 -11.06 36.19
CA ALA A 79 9.91 -12.37 36.83
C ALA A 79 10.49 -13.40 35.84
N SER A 80 11.60 -14.06 36.22
CA SER A 80 12.19 -15.11 35.40
C SER A 80 11.40 -16.44 35.46
N ASP A 81 10.72 -16.70 36.59
CA ASP A 81 9.74 -17.76 36.76
C ASP A 81 8.37 -17.14 37.10
N GLN A 82 7.39 -17.37 36.22
CA GLN A 82 6.02 -16.86 36.37
C GLN A 82 5.21 -17.58 37.46
N THR A 83 5.71 -18.71 37.97
CA THR A 83 5.06 -19.46 39.06
C THR A 83 5.50 -18.99 40.45
N GLU A 84 6.60 -18.25 40.55
CA GLU A 84 7.13 -17.67 41.79
C GLU A 84 6.85 -16.17 41.90
N SER A 85 7.12 -15.58 43.06
CA SER A 85 7.00 -14.13 43.25
C SER A 85 8.14 -13.39 42.55
N ALA A 86 7.86 -12.27 41.89
CA ALA A 86 8.90 -11.49 41.20
C ALA A 86 9.89 -10.86 42.22
N ILE A 87 9.38 -10.36 43.34
CA ILE A 87 10.18 -9.91 44.48
C ILE A 87 9.62 -10.50 45.78
N GLU A 88 10.46 -11.14 46.57
CA GLU A 88 10.16 -11.63 47.92
C GLU A 88 10.95 -10.84 48.98
N ILE A 89 10.26 -10.27 49.96
CA ILE A 89 10.85 -9.43 51.02
C ILE A 89 10.53 -10.02 52.39
N THR A 90 11.56 -10.47 53.12
CA THR A 90 11.41 -11.08 54.45
C THR A 90 12.27 -10.35 55.48
N VAL A 91 11.68 -9.47 56.30
CA VAL A 91 12.42 -8.62 57.25
C VAL A 91 11.86 -8.72 58.67
N ASN A 92 12.73 -9.12 59.60
CA ASN A 92 12.38 -9.34 61.01
C ASN A 92 12.69 -8.15 61.94
N ASN A 93 13.52 -7.20 61.51
CA ASN A 93 13.88 -5.99 62.27
C ASN A 93 14.42 -4.92 61.30
N GLY A 94 14.16 -3.63 61.54
CA GLY A 94 14.58 -2.52 60.66
C GLY A 94 13.55 -2.19 59.58
N GLY A 95 13.99 -1.81 58.37
CA GLY A 95 13.08 -1.57 57.25
C GLY A 95 13.78 -1.69 55.91
N ALA A 96 13.00 -2.01 54.87
CA ALA A 96 13.46 -2.02 53.49
C ALA A 96 12.62 -1.06 52.65
N ILE A 97 13.25 -0.45 51.64
CA ILE A 97 12.62 0.48 50.71
C ILE A 97 12.81 -0.07 49.31
N ILE A 98 11.74 -0.13 48.53
CA ILE A 98 11.80 -0.28 47.08
C ILE A 98 11.26 1.00 46.47
N GLU A 99 12.04 1.61 45.59
CA GLU A 99 11.74 2.94 45.06
C GLU A 99 12.06 3.03 43.57
N SER A 100 11.19 3.66 42.79
CA SER A 100 11.42 4.02 41.38
C SER A 100 11.70 2.83 40.44
N ILE A 101 10.94 1.74 40.57
CA ILE A 101 11.12 0.50 39.78
C ILE A 101 9.75 -0.02 39.28
N SER A 102 9.72 -0.61 38.08
CA SER A 102 8.58 -1.38 37.56
C SER A 102 8.83 -2.88 37.70
N VAL A 103 7.89 -3.61 38.30
CA VAL A 103 7.95 -5.06 38.55
C VAL A 103 6.84 -5.75 37.74
N LEU A 104 7.22 -6.68 36.87
CA LEU A 104 6.35 -7.24 35.84
C LEU A 104 6.31 -8.78 35.92
N GLY A 105 5.11 -9.34 36.03
CA GLY A 105 4.86 -10.80 36.06
C GLY A 105 5.03 -11.45 37.44
N GLY A 106 5.09 -12.79 37.44
CA GLY A 106 5.16 -13.64 38.63
C GLY A 106 3.78 -14.04 39.20
N SER A 107 3.73 -15.06 40.04
CA SER A 107 2.49 -15.43 40.74
C SER A 107 2.08 -14.35 41.75
N THR A 108 3.05 -13.59 42.26
CA THR A 108 2.85 -12.34 42.99
C THR A 108 3.94 -11.35 42.59
N CYS A 109 3.60 -10.10 42.22
CA CYS A 109 4.65 -9.13 41.85
C CYS A 109 5.56 -8.83 43.06
N VAL A 110 4.98 -8.52 44.22
CA VAL A 110 5.75 -8.30 45.45
C VAL A 110 5.14 -9.05 46.63
N TRP A 111 5.85 -10.06 47.12
CA TRP A 111 5.53 -10.79 48.35
C TRP A 111 6.30 -10.23 49.54
N ILE A 112 5.63 -9.97 50.66
CA ILE A 112 6.20 -9.32 51.84
C ILE A 112 5.84 -10.11 53.11
N GLU A 113 6.86 -10.59 53.82
CA GLU A 113 6.76 -11.07 55.20
C GLU A 113 7.51 -10.14 56.17
N VAL A 114 6.79 -9.45 57.05
CA VAL A 114 7.36 -8.43 57.94
C VAL A 114 6.98 -8.64 59.40
N GLN A 115 7.97 -8.68 60.29
CA GLN A 115 7.75 -9.00 61.72
C GLN A 115 8.16 -7.86 62.67
N GLY A 116 7.56 -7.83 63.85
CA GLY A 116 7.90 -6.92 64.94
C GLY A 116 7.62 -5.44 64.62
N ASP A 117 8.60 -4.58 64.87
CA ASP A 117 8.50 -3.15 64.55
C ASP A 117 9.04 -2.78 63.16
N ALA A 118 9.30 -3.78 62.31
CA ALA A 118 9.85 -3.53 60.98
C ALA A 118 8.85 -2.85 60.04
N ARG A 119 9.38 -2.04 59.10
CA ARG A 119 8.58 -1.33 58.09
C ARG A 119 9.13 -1.51 56.68
N ILE A 120 8.26 -1.91 55.75
CA ILE A 120 8.56 -1.96 54.32
C ILE A 120 7.88 -0.78 53.63
N THR A 121 8.59 -0.10 52.72
CA THR A 121 8.03 0.99 51.93
C THR A 121 8.24 0.72 50.45
N LEU A 122 7.16 0.70 49.68
CA LEU A 122 7.17 0.72 48.23
C LEU A 122 6.79 2.14 47.80
N ARG A 123 7.69 2.84 47.11
CA ARG A 123 7.47 4.21 46.64
C ARG A 123 7.69 4.30 45.14
N ASP A 124 6.83 5.02 44.43
CA ASP A 124 6.99 5.22 42.98
C ASP A 124 7.24 3.90 42.23
N THR A 125 6.50 2.86 42.61
CA THR A 125 6.70 1.49 42.12
C THR A 125 5.52 1.08 41.25
N VAL A 126 5.77 0.40 40.12
CA VAL A 126 4.71 -0.26 39.32
C VAL A 126 4.72 -1.75 39.60
N CYS A 127 3.55 -2.35 39.81
CA CYS A 127 3.36 -3.80 39.85
C CYS A 127 2.32 -4.20 38.79
N ALA A 128 2.70 -5.02 37.81
CA ALA A 128 1.79 -5.41 36.74
C ALA A 128 1.91 -6.89 36.33
N TYR A 129 0.85 -7.42 35.70
CA TYR A 129 0.79 -8.74 35.07
C TYR A 129 0.99 -9.96 36.00
N GLY A 130 0.84 -9.79 37.31
CA GLY A 130 0.88 -10.90 38.28
C GLY A 130 -0.52 -11.39 38.68
N ASN A 131 -0.66 -12.63 39.13
CA ASN A 131 -1.95 -13.09 39.70
C ASN A 131 -2.33 -12.28 40.95
N ILE A 132 -1.33 -11.88 41.75
CA ILE A 132 -1.47 -10.96 42.87
C ILE A 132 -0.48 -9.81 42.70
N GLY A 133 -0.91 -8.55 42.86
CA GLY A 133 0.00 -7.40 42.80
C GLY A 133 0.94 -7.37 44.00
N ILE A 134 0.41 -7.11 45.19
CA ILE A 134 1.18 -7.05 46.44
C ILE A 134 0.55 -7.99 47.47
N TYR A 135 1.34 -8.90 48.04
CA TYR A 135 0.90 -9.79 49.11
C TYR A 135 1.70 -9.54 50.39
N ALA A 136 1.07 -9.02 51.44
CA ALA A 136 1.75 -8.65 52.69
C ALA A 136 1.19 -9.34 53.94
N ILE A 137 2.05 -10.01 54.72
CA ILE A 137 1.70 -10.70 55.96
C ILE A 137 2.70 -10.45 57.11
N GLY A 138 2.22 -10.51 58.36
CA GLY A 138 3.06 -10.54 59.56
C GLY A 138 2.66 -9.53 60.66
N THR A 139 3.60 -9.18 61.53
CA THR A 139 3.35 -8.27 62.68
C THR A 139 3.92 -6.86 62.50
N GLY A 140 4.56 -6.58 61.35
CA GLY A 140 5.16 -5.29 61.00
C GLY A 140 4.24 -4.32 60.25
N GLN A 141 4.84 -3.34 59.57
CA GLN A 141 4.14 -2.26 58.84
C GLN A 141 4.52 -2.23 57.36
N VAL A 142 3.59 -1.89 56.48
CA VAL A 142 3.83 -1.71 55.03
C VAL A 142 3.27 -0.37 54.58
N ALA A 143 4.01 0.34 53.71
CA ALA A 143 3.56 1.60 53.13
C ALA A 143 3.73 1.59 51.61
N LEU A 144 2.67 1.98 50.89
CA LEU A 144 2.63 2.19 49.45
C LEU A 144 2.42 3.68 49.18
N GLN A 145 3.28 4.29 48.36
CA GLN A 145 3.27 5.73 48.11
C GLN A 145 3.54 6.02 46.64
N GLU A 146 2.67 6.76 45.96
CA GLU A 146 2.90 7.19 44.56
C GLU A 146 3.09 6.01 43.58
N SER A 147 2.60 4.84 43.97
CA SER A 147 2.73 3.58 43.24
C SER A 147 1.47 3.21 42.47
N LEU A 148 1.64 2.37 41.45
CA LEU A 148 0.59 1.86 40.57
C LEU A 148 0.58 0.33 40.61
N VAL A 149 -0.60 -0.26 40.77
CA VAL A 149 -0.83 -1.71 40.68
C VAL A 149 -1.87 -1.94 39.60
N LEU A 150 -1.53 -2.64 38.51
CA LEU A 150 -2.39 -2.75 37.33
C LEU A 150 -2.42 -4.17 36.76
N GLU A 151 -3.54 -4.55 36.15
CA GLU A 151 -3.71 -5.80 35.40
C GLU A 151 -3.33 -7.07 36.20
N THR A 152 -3.84 -7.15 37.44
CA THR A 152 -3.66 -8.34 38.27
C THR A 152 -4.75 -9.38 38.02
N GLY A 153 -4.40 -10.66 38.07
CA GLY A 153 -5.33 -11.75 37.77
C GLY A 153 -6.47 -11.91 38.79
N GLU A 154 -6.12 -12.04 40.08
CA GLU A 154 -7.09 -12.28 41.16
C GLU A 154 -7.18 -11.12 42.16
N LEU A 155 -6.05 -10.51 42.54
CA LEU A 155 -6.01 -9.55 43.67
C LEU A 155 -4.94 -8.46 43.51
N GLY A 156 -5.34 -7.19 43.64
CA GLY A 156 -4.42 -6.06 43.62
C GLY A 156 -3.48 -6.05 44.84
N ILE A 157 -4.05 -5.99 46.06
CA ILE A 157 -3.30 -5.95 47.32
C ILE A 157 -3.93 -6.87 48.36
N PHE A 158 -3.14 -7.75 48.99
CA PHE A 158 -3.48 -8.43 50.24
C PHE A 158 -2.73 -7.82 51.44
N ALA A 159 -3.43 -7.52 52.53
CA ALA A 159 -2.83 -6.98 53.74
C ALA A 159 -3.28 -7.70 55.02
N GLY A 160 -2.39 -8.53 55.57
CA GLY A 160 -2.50 -9.18 56.88
C GLY A 160 -1.34 -8.79 57.80
N VAL A 161 -1.12 -7.49 57.98
CA VAL A 161 0.00 -6.89 58.73
C VAL A 161 -0.51 -6.04 59.90
N ARG A 162 0.35 -5.56 60.81
CA ARG A 162 -0.11 -4.68 61.91
C ARG A 162 -0.66 -3.35 61.38
N ALA A 163 -0.02 -2.77 60.36
CA ALA A 163 -0.52 -1.55 59.71
C ALA A 163 -0.13 -1.50 58.23
N MET A 164 -1.05 -1.03 57.39
CA MET A 164 -0.79 -0.73 55.99
C MET A 164 -1.31 0.66 55.60
N SER A 165 -0.47 1.45 54.94
CA SER A 165 -0.83 2.78 54.44
C SER A 165 -0.66 2.87 52.93
N VAL A 166 -1.67 3.34 52.21
CA VAL A 166 -1.65 3.57 50.76
C VAL A 166 -1.95 5.04 50.49
N ASP A 167 -1.04 5.76 49.84
CA ASP A 167 -1.14 7.21 49.63
C ASP A 167 -0.75 7.61 48.20
N ARG A 168 -1.59 8.42 47.53
CA ARG A 168 -1.39 8.85 46.13
C ARG A 168 -1.13 7.69 45.17
N SER A 169 -1.85 6.58 45.35
CA SER A 169 -1.63 5.35 44.59
C SER A 169 -2.87 4.92 43.83
N GLU A 170 -2.65 4.18 42.75
CA GLU A 170 -3.71 3.68 41.88
C GLU A 170 -3.66 2.16 41.80
N ILE A 171 -4.81 1.51 41.92
CA ILE A 171 -4.96 0.05 41.92
C ILE A 171 -6.07 -0.31 40.93
N CYS A 172 -5.73 -1.11 39.92
CA CYS A 172 -6.59 -1.38 38.77
C CYS A 172 -6.54 -2.87 38.37
N GLY A 173 -7.70 -3.48 38.09
CA GLY A 173 -7.81 -4.85 37.55
C GLY A 173 -7.67 -5.99 38.57
N GLY A 174 -8.43 -7.08 38.35
CA GLY A 174 -8.53 -8.27 39.23
C GLY A 174 -9.90 -8.47 39.88
N SER A 175 -10.10 -9.57 40.62
CA SER A 175 -11.36 -9.80 41.35
C SER A 175 -11.48 -8.92 42.59
N ALA A 176 -10.39 -8.61 43.29
CA ALA A 176 -10.42 -7.67 44.41
C ALA A 176 -9.27 -6.66 44.36
N GLY A 177 -9.55 -5.40 44.69
CA GLY A 177 -8.53 -4.34 44.69
C GLY A 177 -7.65 -4.42 45.92
N ILE A 178 -8.26 -4.43 47.10
CA ILE A 178 -7.56 -4.52 48.39
C ILE A 178 -8.29 -5.50 49.30
N ALA A 179 -7.64 -6.59 49.69
CA ALA A 179 -8.15 -7.54 50.66
C ALA A 179 -7.45 -7.39 52.02
N LEU A 180 -8.21 -7.16 53.09
CA LEU A 180 -7.70 -6.94 54.45
C LEU A 180 -7.99 -8.16 55.35
N ALA A 181 -6.97 -8.60 56.10
CA ALA A 181 -7.08 -9.71 57.04
C ALA A 181 -6.67 -9.33 58.48
N GLY A 182 -7.35 -9.89 59.48
CA GLY A 182 -7.01 -9.76 60.91
C GLY A 182 -7.21 -8.35 61.50
N ASP A 183 -6.31 -7.94 62.40
CA ASP A 183 -6.36 -6.67 63.14
C ASP A 183 -5.56 -5.54 62.42
N THR A 184 -5.50 -5.57 61.09
CA THR A 184 -4.71 -4.62 60.29
C THR A 184 -5.24 -3.19 60.43
N ALA A 185 -4.40 -2.24 60.86
CA ALA A 185 -4.72 -0.81 60.80
C ALA A 185 -4.47 -0.28 59.38
N PHE A 186 -5.53 0.12 58.66
CA PHE A 186 -5.46 0.51 57.25
C PHE A 186 -5.76 2.00 57.04
N SER A 187 -4.93 2.68 56.25
CA SER A 187 -5.16 4.08 55.84
C SER A 187 -5.01 4.23 54.34
N LEU A 188 -5.99 4.87 53.70
CA LEU A 188 -5.99 5.17 52.28
C LEU A 188 -6.16 6.69 52.10
N SER A 189 -5.29 7.35 51.34
CA SER A 189 -5.38 8.80 51.09
C SER A 189 -5.03 9.19 49.66
N ASN A 190 -5.87 9.99 49.02
CA ASN A 190 -5.67 10.52 47.67
C ASN A 190 -5.40 9.43 46.63
N SER A 191 -6.04 8.27 46.80
CA SER A 191 -5.77 7.07 46.01
C SER A 191 -7.03 6.59 45.29
N SER A 192 -6.84 5.93 44.15
CA SER A 192 -7.91 5.38 43.31
C SER A 192 -7.83 3.85 43.28
N VAL A 193 -8.97 3.17 43.38
CA VAL A 193 -9.10 1.71 43.25
C VAL A 193 -10.30 1.44 42.33
N PHE A 194 -10.10 0.84 41.16
CA PHE A 194 -11.15 0.72 40.14
C PHE A 194 -10.99 -0.51 39.20
N GLN A 195 -12.01 -0.82 38.39
CA GLN A 195 -12.12 -1.99 37.50
C GLN A 195 -11.91 -3.36 38.20
N LEU A 196 -12.73 -3.67 39.22
CA LEU A 196 -12.57 -4.88 40.04
C LEU A 196 -13.94 -5.50 40.37
N ASP A 197 -14.03 -6.80 40.74
CA ASP A 197 -15.29 -7.34 41.30
C ASP A 197 -15.59 -6.68 42.67
N TYR A 198 -14.56 -6.47 43.50
CA TYR A 198 -14.63 -5.82 44.81
C TYR A 198 -13.52 -4.78 45.01
N ALA A 199 -13.85 -3.51 45.31
CA ALA A 199 -12.84 -2.46 45.52
C ALA A 199 -11.97 -2.70 46.77
N ILE A 200 -12.62 -3.00 47.90
CA ILE A 200 -11.98 -3.39 49.16
C ILE A 200 -12.79 -4.56 49.75
N ASP A 201 -12.12 -5.67 50.00
CA ASP A 201 -12.65 -6.86 50.68
C ASP A 201 -12.11 -6.93 52.12
N THR A 202 -12.97 -7.17 53.10
CA THR A 202 -12.55 -7.49 54.48
C THR A 202 -13.05 -8.89 54.82
N PHE A 203 -12.12 -9.82 55.05
CA PHE A 203 -12.47 -11.21 55.38
C PHE A 203 -13.24 -11.24 56.71
N THR A 204 -14.58 -11.24 56.64
CA THR A 204 -15.48 -11.22 57.81
C THR A 204 -16.56 -12.28 57.69
N ARG A 205 -17.08 -12.72 58.84
CA ARG A 205 -18.07 -13.82 58.91
C ARG A 205 -19.43 -13.34 58.39
N GLY A 206 -19.72 -13.60 57.11
CA GLY A 206 -21.02 -13.28 56.49
C GLY A 206 -20.99 -13.07 54.98
N CYS A 207 -19.81 -12.87 54.38
CA CYS A 207 -19.66 -12.37 53.00
C CYS A 207 -19.21 -13.49 52.02
N GLY A 208 -19.94 -14.62 51.98
CA GLY A 208 -19.87 -15.58 50.86
C GLY A 208 -18.74 -16.62 50.80
N TRP A 209 -17.54 -16.37 51.34
CA TRP A 209 -16.44 -17.36 51.30
C TRP A 209 -16.31 -18.12 52.63
N VAL A 210 -16.86 -19.33 52.71
CA VAL A 210 -16.72 -20.20 53.88
C VAL A 210 -15.58 -21.18 53.66
N HIS A 211 -14.44 -20.95 54.33
CA HIS A 211 -13.88 -21.90 55.31
C HIS A 211 -12.80 -21.23 56.18
N GLY A 212 -13.23 -20.23 56.97
CA GLY A 212 -12.59 -19.80 58.21
C GLY A 212 -11.56 -18.68 58.09
N LEU A 213 -11.87 -17.52 58.68
CA LEU A 213 -10.99 -16.62 59.45
C LEU A 213 -11.82 -15.50 60.09
N ALA A 214 -11.20 -14.77 61.02
CA ALA A 214 -11.78 -13.98 62.12
C ALA A 214 -12.66 -12.77 61.71
N ASP A 215 -13.36 -12.17 62.67
CA ASP A 215 -13.97 -10.84 62.51
C ASP A 215 -12.85 -9.80 62.28
N PHE A 216 -13.03 -8.86 61.34
CA PHE A 216 -12.10 -7.75 61.10
C PHE A 216 -12.26 -6.71 62.22
N PHE A 217 -11.18 -6.40 62.95
CA PHE A 217 -11.16 -5.43 64.05
C PHE A 217 -10.31 -4.18 63.75
N GLY A 218 -9.95 -3.94 62.48
CA GLY A 218 -9.10 -2.84 62.05
C GLY A 218 -9.78 -1.47 62.01
N THR A 219 -8.99 -0.44 61.71
CA THR A 219 -9.49 0.93 61.42
C THR A 219 -9.24 1.26 59.96
N ILE A 220 -10.22 1.88 59.30
CA ILE A 220 -10.12 2.40 57.92
C ILE A 220 -10.27 3.92 57.98
N SER A 221 -9.39 4.66 57.31
CA SER A 221 -9.45 6.13 57.26
C SER A 221 -9.03 6.69 55.89
N GLY A 222 -9.73 7.74 55.44
CA GLY A 222 -9.52 8.40 54.14
C GLY A 222 -10.69 9.30 53.74
N ARG A 223 -10.46 10.46 53.11
CA ARG A 223 -11.53 11.42 52.75
C ARG A 223 -11.63 11.77 51.26
N GLU A 224 -10.57 11.53 50.49
CA GLU A 224 -10.44 11.95 49.09
C GLU A 224 -10.08 10.76 48.18
N ASN A 225 -10.56 9.56 48.52
CA ASN A 225 -10.30 8.35 47.74
C ASN A 225 -11.43 8.08 46.74
N CYS A 226 -11.07 7.48 45.61
CA CYS A 226 -11.99 7.00 44.59
C CYS A 226 -12.00 5.47 44.61
N LEU A 227 -13.10 4.83 45.01
CA LEU A 227 -13.21 3.37 45.09
C LEU A 227 -14.35 2.86 44.20
N TYR A 228 -14.07 1.85 43.38
CA TYR A 228 -15.01 1.22 42.46
C TYR A 228 -14.83 -0.31 42.41
N GLY A 229 -15.95 -1.04 42.53
CA GLY A 229 -16.05 -2.49 42.30
C GLY A 229 -17.41 -2.85 41.68
N TRP A 230 -17.49 -3.94 40.91
CA TRP A 230 -18.68 -4.41 40.19
C TRP A 230 -19.78 -4.88 41.15
N GLU A 231 -19.43 -5.55 42.26
CA GLU A 231 -20.38 -5.97 43.29
C GLU A 231 -20.40 -5.05 44.52
N THR A 232 -21.55 -4.97 45.20
CA THR A 232 -21.79 -4.06 46.33
C THR A 232 -21.37 -4.60 47.70
N ASP A 233 -20.39 -5.50 47.79
CA ASP A 233 -20.01 -6.11 49.08
C ASP A 233 -18.86 -5.36 49.78
N LEU A 234 -19.09 -4.07 50.07
CA LEU A 234 -18.28 -3.37 51.08
C LEU A 234 -18.67 -3.90 52.46
N CYS A 235 -18.05 -5.00 52.88
CA CYS A 235 -18.25 -5.59 54.21
C CYS A 235 -17.39 -4.84 55.26
N PRO A 236 -17.95 -4.39 56.41
CA PRO A 236 -19.37 -4.40 56.75
C PRO A 236 -20.13 -3.26 56.07
N THR A 237 -21.42 -3.50 55.80
CA THR A 237 -22.29 -2.49 55.16
C THR A 237 -22.20 -1.12 55.85
N PRO A 238 -22.27 0.01 55.11
CA PRO A 238 -22.02 1.37 55.61
C PRO A 238 -22.90 1.85 56.78
N THR A 239 -23.90 1.06 57.17
CA THR A 239 -24.78 1.36 58.31
C THR A 239 -24.07 1.26 59.67
N SER A 240 -22.89 0.63 59.72
CA SER A 240 -21.99 0.63 60.89
C SER A 240 -20.84 1.63 60.68
N SER A 241 -20.50 2.43 61.70
CA SER A 241 -19.73 3.68 61.62
C SER A 241 -18.21 3.54 61.34
N ILE A 242 -17.80 2.61 60.49
CA ILE A 242 -16.38 2.32 60.20
C ILE A 242 -15.90 3.03 58.92
N TRP A 243 -16.81 3.39 58.00
CA TRP A 243 -16.50 4.09 56.76
C TRP A 243 -16.73 5.62 56.88
N PRO A 244 -15.81 6.47 56.42
CA PRO A 244 -16.00 7.92 56.36
C PRO A 244 -17.22 8.34 55.49
N PRO A 245 -17.97 9.41 55.82
CA PRO A 245 -19.19 9.81 55.10
C PRO A 245 -19.04 10.17 53.61
N ALA A 246 -17.81 10.32 53.10
CA ALA A 246 -17.48 10.68 51.72
C ALA A 246 -16.74 9.55 50.97
N PHE A 247 -16.74 8.34 51.52
CA PHE A 247 -15.85 7.24 51.12
C PHE A 247 -16.33 6.43 49.89
N VAL A 248 -17.62 6.51 49.52
CA VAL A 248 -18.21 5.79 48.37
C VAL A 248 -19.22 6.69 47.66
N ARG A 249 -19.06 6.92 46.35
CA ARG A 249 -19.99 7.72 45.53
C ARG A 249 -20.89 6.82 44.68
N TRP A 250 -21.97 6.27 45.25
CA TRP A 250 -22.89 5.32 44.58
C TRP A 250 -23.44 5.76 43.22
N LYS A 251 -23.59 7.07 42.97
CA LYS A 251 -24.01 7.59 41.67
C LYS A 251 -23.03 7.19 40.55
N TRP A 252 -21.73 7.18 40.84
CA TRP A 252 -20.70 6.79 39.88
C TRP A 252 -20.77 5.32 39.50
N GLN A 253 -21.19 4.43 40.39
CA GLN A 253 -21.32 3.01 40.04
C GLN A 253 -22.37 2.80 38.94
N ALA A 254 -23.52 3.44 39.04
CA ALA A 254 -24.58 3.34 38.03
C ALA A 254 -24.16 3.99 36.69
N ASP A 255 -23.56 5.19 36.75
CA ASP A 255 -23.12 5.90 35.55
C ASP A 255 -21.97 5.13 34.85
N LEU A 256 -21.04 4.52 35.61
CA LEU A 256 -19.88 3.81 35.05
C LEU A 256 -20.24 2.45 34.44
N VAL A 257 -21.23 1.74 34.99
CA VAL A 257 -21.77 0.53 34.36
C VAL A 257 -22.34 0.87 32.98
N ILE A 258 -23.14 1.93 32.89
CA ILE A 258 -23.72 2.38 31.61
C ILE A 258 -22.62 2.78 30.62
N ILE A 259 -21.60 3.52 31.07
CA ILE A 259 -20.46 3.94 30.25
C ILE A 259 -19.71 2.72 29.69
N LEU A 260 -19.39 1.73 30.54
CA LEU A 260 -18.64 0.54 30.13
C LEU A 260 -19.47 -0.42 29.26
N GLU A 261 -20.78 -0.54 29.50
CA GLU A 261 -21.68 -1.27 28.61
C GLU A 261 -21.65 -0.67 27.20
N HIS A 262 -21.77 0.66 27.10
CA HIS A 262 -21.68 1.37 25.83
C HIS A 262 -20.29 1.27 25.19
N PHE A 263 -19.21 1.38 25.96
CA PHE A 263 -17.84 1.20 25.46
C PHE A 263 -17.61 -0.22 24.92
N SER A 264 -17.97 -1.24 25.69
CA SER A 264 -17.83 -2.65 25.27
C SER A 264 -18.68 -2.95 24.04
N ALA A 265 -19.91 -2.44 24.00
CA ALA A 265 -20.78 -2.62 22.84
C ALA A 265 -20.23 -1.91 21.60
N ALA A 266 -19.62 -0.72 21.76
CA ALA A 266 -18.96 -0.02 20.67
C ALA A 266 -17.78 -0.84 20.12
N VAL A 267 -16.89 -1.33 21.00
CA VAL A 267 -15.73 -2.14 20.60
C VAL A 267 -16.17 -3.45 19.92
N GLU A 268 -17.12 -4.18 20.49
CA GLU A 268 -17.61 -5.45 19.93
C GLU A 268 -18.20 -5.24 18.54
N LYS A 269 -19.05 -4.22 18.38
CA LYS A 269 -19.66 -3.87 17.08
C LYS A 269 -18.63 -3.41 16.06
N SER A 270 -17.63 -2.64 16.49
CA SER A 270 -16.52 -2.21 15.64
C SER A 270 -15.73 -3.41 15.12
N GLN A 271 -15.45 -4.40 15.98
CA GLN A 271 -14.73 -5.62 15.61
C GLN A 271 -15.49 -6.49 14.60
N VAL A 272 -16.82 -6.48 14.62
CA VAL A 272 -17.65 -7.20 13.62
C VAL A 272 -18.02 -6.35 12.40
N GLY A 273 -17.44 -5.15 12.28
CA GLY A 273 -17.64 -4.25 11.13
C GLY A 273 -18.96 -3.46 11.13
N GLU A 274 -19.74 -3.51 12.21
CA GLU A 274 -20.97 -2.72 12.36
C GLU A 274 -20.67 -1.28 12.82
N LEU A 275 -19.86 -0.55 12.05
CA LEU A 275 -19.27 0.73 12.46
C LEU A 275 -20.30 1.82 12.81
N SER A 276 -21.43 1.89 12.09
CA SER A 276 -22.48 2.88 12.38
C SER A 276 -23.17 2.65 13.74
N THR A 277 -23.44 1.40 14.09
CA THR A 277 -24.03 1.06 15.39
C THR A 277 -22.99 1.11 16.49
N ALA A 278 -21.71 0.86 16.19
CA ALA A 278 -20.59 1.07 17.10
C ALA A 278 -20.47 2.55 17.48
N LEU A 279 -20.54 3.45 16.50
CA LEU A 279 -20.50 4.89 16.71
C LEU A 279 -21.64 5.36 17.63
N GLU A 280 -22.87 4.91 17.38
CA GLU A 280 -24.01 5.26 18.25
C GLU A 280 -23.80 4.82 19.70
N GLU A 281 -23.20 3.66 19.94
CA GLU A 281 -22.89 3.20 21.31
C GLU A 281 -21.78 4.04 21.93
N ALA A 282 -20.71 4.32 21.18
CA ALA A 282 -19.60 5.15 21.66
C ALA A 282 -20.08 6.56 22.05
N GLU A 283 -20.92 7.20 21.23
CA GLU A 283 -21.51 8.51 21.52
C GLU A 283 -22.41 8.50 22.77
N LYS A 284 -23.22 7.44 22.97
CA LYS A 284 -24.00 7.27 24.21
C LYS A 284 -23.08 7.19 25.43
N GLY A 285 -21.96 6.47 25.31
CA GLY A 285 -20.90 6.43 26.33
C GLY A 285 -20.32 7.80 26.64
N VAL A 286 -20.02 8.61 25.61
CA VAL A 286 -19.53 10.00 25.78
C VAL A 286 -20.54 10.86 26.54
N VAL A 287 -21.84 10.75 26.21
CA VAL A 287 -22.91 11.50 26.92
C VAL A 287 -23.01 11.06 28.39
N ALA A 288 -22.93 9.75 28.65
CA ALA A 288 -22.99 9.19 29.99
C ALA A 288 -21.78 9.58 30.87
N SER A 289 -20.62 9.85 30.27
CA SER A 289 -19.37 10.23 30.95
C SER A 289 -19.18 11.75 31.17
N SER A 290 -20.23 12.56 31.01
CA SER A 290 -20.19 14.03 31.11
C SER A 290 -19.88 14.64 32.49
N ASP A 291 -19.71 13.83 33.55
CA ASP A 291 -19.26 14.31 34.86
C ASP A 291 -17.75 14.64 34.80
N PRO A 292 -17.31 15.87 35.18
CA PRO A 292 -15.89 16.25 35.16
C PRO A 292 -14.96 15.32 35.97
N ALA A 293 -15.50 14.55 36.91
CA ALA A 293 -14.73 13.56 37.64
C ALA A 293 -14.42 12.28 36.84
N MET A 294 -15.05 12.08 35.68
CA MET A 294 -14.87 10.94 34.75
C MET A 294 -14.17 11.37 33.45
N ALA A 295 -13.46 12.50 33.46
CA ALA A 295 -12.84 13.09 32.27
C ALA A 295 -11.92 12.12 31.50
N GLU A 296 -11.29 11.16 32.18
CA GLU A 296 -10.41 10.18 31.54
C GLU A 296 -11.17 9.13 30.73
N LEU A 297 -12.27 8.59 31.27
CA LEU A 297 -13.18 7.72 30.53
C LEU A 297 -13.85 8.46 29.37
N GLN A 298 -14.18 9.73 29.58
CA GLN A 298 -14.72 10.58 28.53
C GLN A 298 -13.69 10.77 27.40
N ALA A 299 -12.42 11.01 27.73
CA ALA A 299 -11.34 11.15 26.74
C ALA A 299 -11.08 9.84 25.98
N LEU A 300 -11.10 8.69 26.67
CA LEU A 300 -10.98 7.37 26.03
C LEU A 300 -12.12 7.11 25.05
N LEU A 301 -13.37 7.36 25.47
CA LEU A 301 -14.54 7.24 24.59
C LEU A 301 -14.49 8.20 23.41
N GLN A 302 -14.01 9.43 23.60
CA GLN A 302 -13.80 10.36 22.49
C GLN A 302 -12.72 9.88 21.52
N ALA A 303 -11.64 9.27 22.01
CA ALA A 303 -10.65 8.63 21.15
C ALA A 303 -11.28 7.48 20.34
N THR A 304 -12.07 6.62 20.98
CA THR A 304 -12.80 5.53 20.30
C THR A 304 -13.81 6.05 19.27
N VAL A 305 -14.53 7.14 19.57
CA VAL A 305 -15.38 7.82 18.58
C VAL A 305 -14.54 8.30 17.40
N GLY A 306 -13.36 8.87 17.66
CA GLY A 306 -12.41 9.26 16.61
C GLY A 306 -11.98 8.10 15.72
N ASP A 307 -11.62 6.96 16.32
CA ASP A 307 -11.20 5.76 15.60
C ASP A 307 -12.32 5.23 14.70
N ILE A 308 -13.54 5.09 15.23
CA ILE A 308 -14.72 4.62 14.47
C ILE A 308 -15.08 5.60 13.36
N LEU A 309 -15.02 6.91 13.61
CA LEU A 309 -15.26 7.93 12.58
C LEU A 309 -14.20 7.89 11.49
N SER A 310 -12.94 7.64 11.83
CA SER A 310 -11.86 7.46 10.86
C SER A 310 -12.11 6.24 9.97
N ASP A 311 -12.55 5.12 10.55
CA ASP A 311 -12.89 3.89 9.80
C ASP A 311 -14.12 4.09 8.91
N LEU A 312 -15.06 4.95 9.30
CA LEU A 312 -16.22 5.37 8.49
C LEU A 312 -15.86 6.42 7.42
N ALA A 313 -14.60 6.81 7.29
CA ALA A 313 -14.12 7.91 6.45
C ALA A 313 -14.79 9.27 6.74
N MET A 314 -15.27 9.46 7.98
CA MET A 314 -15.84 10.71 8.48
C MET A 314 -14.76 11.54 9.18
N TYR A 315 -13.76 11.94 8.42
CA TYR A 315 -12.49 12.48 8.94
C TYR A 315 -12.62 13.78 9.72
N ASP A 316 -13.49 14.72 9.31
CA ASP A 316 -13.70 15.97 10.08
C ASP A 316 -14.19 15.68 11.50
N GLY A 317 -15.15 14.77 11.64
CA GLY A 317 -15.66 14.34 12.95
C GLY A 317 -14.61 13.60 13.76
N ALA A 318 -13.77 12.78 13.10
CA ALA A 318 -12.66 12.09 13.76
C ALA A 318 -11.65 13.10 14.35
N VAL A 319 -11.26 14.13 13.59
CA VAL A 319 -10.38 15.21 14.08
C VAL A 319 -11.01 15.91 15.29
N GLU A 320 -12.30 16.26 15.25
CA GLU A 320 -12.99 16.89 16.38
C GLU A 320 -12.97 16.00 17.64
N ALA A 321 -13.21 14.70 17.48
CA ALA A 321 -13.21 13.74 18.57
C ALA A 321 -11.81 13.57 19.19
N TYR A 322 -10.77 13.41 18.36
CA TYR A 322 -9.39 13.33 18.84
C TYR A 322 -8.91 14.63 19.50
N GLU A 323 -9.30 15.80 18.98
CA GLU A 323 -8.97 17.09 19.61
C GLU A 323 -9.62 17.24 20.98
N ALA A 324 -10.86 16.76 21.14
CA ALA A 324 -11.56 16.77 22.42
C ALA A 324 -10.87 15.84 23.45
N ALA A 325 -10.48 14.63 23.03
CA ALA A 325 -9.71 13.70 23.85
C ALA A 325 -8.35 14.30 24.22
N ARG A 326 -7.62 14.85 23.24
CA ARG A 326 -6.32 15.50 23.40
C ARG A 326 -6.37 16.66 24.39
N SER A 327 -7.38 17.52 24.30
CA SER A 327 -7.57 18.65 25.22
C SER A 327 -7.73 18.18 26.66
N THR A 328 -8.46 17.08 26.85
CA THR A 328 -8.69 16.48 28.16
C THR A 328 -7.39 15.91 28.73
N TYR A 329 -6.63 15.12 27.97
CA TYR A 329 -5.32 14.62 28.38
C TYR A 329 -4.32 15.74 28.68
N PHE A 330 -4.32 16.80 27.88
CA PHE A 330 -3.48 17.98 28.11
C PHE A 330 -3.78 18.64 29.46
N SER A 331 -5.07 18.82 29.79
CA SER A 331 -5.49 19.40 31.09
C SER A 331 -5.04 18.56 32.30
N ARG A 332 -4.81 17.25 32.09
CA ARG A 332 -4.36 16.28 33.09
C ARG A 332 -2.84 16.09 33.11
N SER A 333 -2.11 16.78 32.24
CA SER A 333 -0.66 16.64 32.09
C SER A 333 -0.21 15.23 31.66
N ASP A 334 -1.05 14.51 30.92
CA ASP A 334 -0.69 13.23 30.29
C ASP A 334 -0.09 13.49 28.90
N GLU A 335 1.22 13.70 28.88
CA GLU A 335 1.94 14.05 27.66
C GLU A 335 2.01 12.90 26.64
N ILE A 336 1.91 11.63 27.09
CA ILE A 336 1.95 10.46 26.21
C ILE A 336 0.62 10.32 25.47
N ALA A 337 -0.50 10.40 26.20
CA ALA A 337 -1.83 10.35 25.57
C ALA A 337 -2.07 11.55 24.65
N VAL A 338 -1.55 12.74 24.99
CA VAL A 338 -1.56 13.90 24.07
C VAL A 338 -0.79 13.61 22.78
N ALA A 339 0.39 12.98 22.87
CA ALA A 339 1.17 12.60 21.70
C ALA A 339 0.46 11.53 20.86
N GLY A 340 -0.16 10.53 21.49
CA GLY A 340 -1.00 9.52 20.81
C GLY A 340 -2.14 10.14 20.02
N MET A 341 -2.93 11.04 20.63
CA MET A 341 -4.02 11.73 19.92
C MET A 341 -3.50 12.63 18.80
N THR A 342 -2.34 13.27 18.99
CA THR A 342 -1.70 14.09 17.96
C THR A 342 -1.25 13.24 16.76
N LEU A 343 -0.81 12.00 17.01
CA LEU A 343 -0.47 11.04 15.96
C LEU A 343 -1.72 10.64 15.17
N ASN A 344 -2.81 10.30 15.86
CA ASN A 344 -4.08 9.93 15.22
C ASN A 344 -4.65 11.08 14.38
N ILE A 345 -4.60 12.32 14.87
CA ILE A 345 -4.94 13.52 14.07
C ILE A 345 -4.08 13.60 12.81
N GLY A 346 -2.77 13.30 12.92
CA GLY A 346 -1.88 13.20 11.77
C GLY A 346 -2.34 12.16 10.74
N ASN A 347 -2.72 10.96 11.19
CA ASN A 347 -3.28 9.90 10.34
C ASN A 347 -4.57 10.35 9.66
N THR A 348 -5.47 11.03 10.38
CA THR A 348 -6.72 11.54 9.80
C THR A 348 -6.46 12.60 8.73
N TYR A 349 -5.48 13.49 8.93
CA TYR A 349 -5.09 14.46 7.90
C TYR A 349 -4.40 13.82 6.70
N LEU A 350 -3.68 12.71 6.88
CA LEU A 350 -3.14 11.92 5.78
C LEU A 350 -4.29 11.36 4.93
N SER A 351 -5.33 10.80 5.56
CA SER A 351 -6.52 10.30 4.85
C SER A 351 -7.32 11.41 4.13
N LEU A 352 -7.27 12.64 4.65
CA LEU A 352 -7.83 13.83 3.99
C LEU A 352 -6.96 14.38 2.83
N LEU A 353 -5.79 13.78 2.58
CA LEU A 353 -4.77 14.30 1.65
C LEU A 353 -4.31 15.73 1.98
N GLU A 354 -4.44 16.17 3.24
CA GLU A 354 -3.84 17.40 3.73
C GLU A 354 -2.41 17.13 4.23
N LEU A 355 -1.56 16.70 3.29
CA LEU A 355 -0.26 16.07 3.54
C LEU A 355 0.69 16.92 4.42
N ASP A 356 0.75 18.22 4.19
CA ASP A 356 1.57 19.14 5.00
C ASP A 356 1.12 19.21 6.46
N LYS A 357 -0.20 19.18 6.71
CA LYS A 357 -0.74 19.16 8.07
C LYS A 357 -0.40 17.82 8.73
N ALA A 358 -0.63 16.70 8.05
CA ALA A 358 -0.28 15.37 8.54
C ALA A 358 1.20 15.30 8.99
N ILE A 359 2.12 15.70 8.11
CA ILE A 359 3.57 15.77 8.38
C ILE A 359 3.86 16.67 9.59
N SER A 360 3.16 17.81 9.71
CA SER A 360 3.34 18.71 10.85
C SER A 360 2.92 18.08 12.18
N PHE A 361 1.87 17.26 12.20
CA PHE A 361 1.39 16.57 13.40
C PHE A 361 2.33 15.43 13.78
N TYR A 362 2.79 14.62 12.83
CA TYR A 362 3.82 13.59 13.09
C TYR A 362 5.10 14.20 13.67
N LYS A 363 5.59 15.31 13.12
CA LYS A 363 6.77 16.03 13.66
C LYS A 363 6.58 16.52 15.10
N GLN A 364 5.34 16.79 15.52
CA GLN A 364 5.05 17.23 16.89
C GLN A 364 5.09 16.07 17.91
N THR A 365 4.81 14.83 17.51
CA THR A 365 4.76 13.68 18.43
C THR A 365 6.12 13.08 18.72
N ILE A 366 6.99 13.03 17.69
CA ILE A 366 8.32 12.41 17.75
C ILE A 366 9.13 12.84 18.99
N PRO A 367 9.29 14.15 19.33
CA PRO A 367 10.09 14.56 20.48
C PRO A 367 9.57 14.00 21.81
N THR A 368 8.25 13.85 21.94
CA THR A 368 7.63 13.27 23.14
C THR A 368 7.89 11.77 23.19
N PHE A 369 7.59 11.03 22.13
CA PHE A 369 7.84 9.59 22.11
C PHE A 369 9.32 9.24 22.30
N THR A 370 10.24 9.97 21.66
CA THR A 370 11.69 9.79 21.87
C THR A 370 12.09 10.03 23.33
N ARG A 371 11.59 11.09 23.96
CA ARG A 371 11.89 11.41 25.37
C ARG A 371 11.42 10.33 26.33
N TRP A 372 10.32 9.65 26.01
CA TRP A 372 9.75 8.58 26.83
C TRP A 372 10.23 7.17 26.43
N GLY A 373 11.15 7.06 25.47
CA GLY A 373 11.70 5.77 25.01
C GLY A 373 10.69 4.91 24.23
N MET A 374 9.66 5.53 23.67
CA MET A 374 8.60 4.91 22.88
C MET A 374 9.07 4.78 21.42
N GLU A 375 10.08 3.93 21.19
CA GLU A 375 10.75 3.79 19.89
C GLU A 375 9.80 3.26 18.79
N ALA A 376 8.87 2.36 19.13
CA ALA A 376 7.89 1.82 18.18
C ALA A 376 6.93 2.91 17.65
N GLU A 377 6.54 3.85 18.50
CA GLU A 377 5.67 4.96 18.18
C GLU A 377 6.40 6.05 17.38
N VAL A 378 7.72 6.20 17.58
CA VAL A 378 8.57 7.01 16.70
C VAL A 378 8.61 6.40 15.30
N ALA A 379 8.83 5.08 15.20
CA ALA A 379 8.81 4.39 13.91
C ALA A 379 7.44 4.51 13.22
N MET A 380 6.34 4.40 13.96
CA MET A 380 4.99 4.59 13.44
C MET A 380 4.78 6.02 12.88
N ALA A 381 5.31 7.05 13.56
CA ALA A 381 5.28 8.41 13.04
C ALA A 381 6.12 8.55 11.75
N PHE A 382 7.25 7.85 11.63
CA PHE A 382 8.02 7.79 10.38
C PHE A 382 7.26 7.09 9.26
N VAL A 383 6.54 6.00 9.55
CA VAL A 383 5.66 5.34 8.55
C VAL A 383 4.57 6.31 8.07
N GLY A 384 3.89 6.99 8.99
CA GLY A 384 2.87 7.99 8.61
C GLY A 384 3.44 9.14 7.77
N MET A 385 4.63 9.65 8.13
CA MET A 385 5.32 10.68 7.33
C MET A 385 5.77 10.14 5.97
N GLY A 386 6.27 8.91 5.91
CA GLY A 386 6.69 8.26 4.66
C GLY A 386 5.52 8.09 3.70
N ALA A 387 4.36 7.67 4.20
CA ALA A 387 3.13 7.63 3.42
C ALA A 387 2.71 9.03 2.93
N ALA A 388 2.79 10.06 3.79
CA ALA A 388 2.48 11.43 3.37
C ALA A 388 3.42 11.96 2.27
N TYR A 389 4.72 11.72 2.38
CA TYR A 389 5.67 12.12 1.33
C TYR A 389 5.51 11.29 0.04
N SER A 390 5.13 10.01 0.17
CA SER A 390 4.77 9.17 -0.98
C SER A 390 3.60 9.78 -1.77
N GLU A 391 2.55 10.25 -1.08
CA GLU A 391 1.45 10.96 -1.75
C GLU A 391 1.86 12.33 -2.33
N GLN A 392 2.90 12.98 -1.79
CA GLN A 392 3.45 14.22 -2.38
C GLN A 392 4.35 13.97 -3.61
N GLY A 393 4.67 12.71 -3.93
CA GLY A 393 5.66 12.38 -4.96
C GLY A 393 7.12 12.53 -4.51
N GLU A 394 7.36 12.82 -3.22
CA GLU A 394 8.69 12.94 -2.63
C GLU A 394 9.25 11.56 -2.25
N TYR A 395 9.36 10.68 -3.26
CA TYR A 395 9.60 9.25 -3.07
C TYR A 395 10.92 8.93 -2.36
N SER A 396 12.00 9.67 -2.67
CA SER A 396 13.31 9.47 -2.02
C SER A 396 13.25 9.66 -0.50
N LEU A 397 12.46 10.63 -0.03
CA LEU A 397 12.26 10.91 1.38
C LEU A 397 11.34 9.86 2.04
N ALA A 398 10.30 9.41 1.31
CA ALA A 398 9.44 8.33 1.76
C ALA A 398 10.21 7.02 1.98
N VAL A 399 11.07 6.63 1.02
CA VAL A 399 11.94 5.45 1.13
C VAL A 399 12.86 5.58 2.35
N ALA A 400 13.50 6.73 2.56
CA ALA A 400 14.38 6.95 3.70
C ALA A 400 13.65 6.79 5.05
N LEU A 401 12.46 7.36 5.17
CA LEU A 401 11.65 7.25 6.40
C LEU A 401 11.17 5.81 6.67
N PHE A 402 10.78 5.08 5.62
CA PHE A 402 10.45 3.67 5.75
C PHE A 402 11.69 2.84 6.14
N GLN A 403 12.87 3.12 5.61
CA GLN A 403 14.10 2.45 6.02
C GLN A 403 14.45 2.74 7.49
N ASP A 404 14.33 3.98 7.94
CA ASP A 404 14.54 4.37 9.34
C ASP A 404 13.55 3.64 10.27
N ALA A 405 12.26 3.57 9.90
CA ALA A 405 11.26 2.81 10.64
C ALA A 405 11.58 1.31 10.69
N ARG A 406 12.05 0.73 9.57
CA ARG A 406 12.44 -0.68 9.48
C ARG A 406 13.60 -1.01 10.41
N GLU A 407 14.61 -0.13 10.50
CA GLU A 407 15.75 -0.32 11.41
C GLU A 407 15.28 -0.37 12.87
N ILE A 408 14.37 0.53 13.25
CA ILE A 408 13.79 0.55 14.59
C ILE A 408 12.99 -0.73 14.87
N TYR A 409 12.06 -1.11 13.99
CA TYR A 409 11.26 -2.32 14.19
C TYR A 409 12.12 -3.59 14.23
N THR A 410 13.19 -3.65 13.41
CA THR A 410 14.16 -4.76 13.45
C THR A 410 14.88 -4.83 14.79
N LYS A 411 15.33 -3.69 15.33
CA LYS A 411 15.98 -3.62 16.64
C LYS A 411 15.05 -4.07 17.77
N LEU A 412 13.74 -3.79 17.64
CA LEU A 412 12.72 -4.16 18.62
C LEU A 412 12.19 -5.59 18.44
N GLY A 413 12.52 -6.29 17.35
CA GLY A 413 11.99 -7.62 17.04
C GLY A 413 10.50 -7.63 16.69
N LEU A 414 10.03 -6.54 16.08
CA LEU A 414 8.63 -6.30 15.70
C LEU A 414 8.40 -6.76 14.25
N ASP A 415 8.41 -8.08 14.04
CA ASP A 415 8.37 -8.68 12.70
C ASP A 415 7.05 -8.43 11.94
N GLU A 416 5.93 -8.24 12.66
CA GLU A 416 4.62 -7.98 12.06
C GLU A 416 4.54 -6.57 11.48
N GLU A 417 5.12 -5.60 12.18
CA GLU A 417 5.27 -4.21 11.77
C GLU A 417 6.23 -4.10 10.59
N ILE A 418 7.29 -4.92 10.56
CA ILE A 418 8.17 -5.03 9.37
C ILE A 418 7.36 -5.56 8.18
N ALA A 419 6.58 -6.63 8.33
CA ALA A 419 5.79 -7.16 7.21
C ALA A 419 4.75 -6.15 6.68
N ALA A 420 4.12 -5.38 7.56
CA ALA A 420 3.21 -4.29 7.17
C ALA A 420 3.95 -3.16 6.43
N LEU A 421 5.17 -2.83 6.88
CA LEU A 421 6.03 -1.83 6.25
C LEU A 421 6.54 -2.28 4.89
N GLU A 422 6.90 -3.56 4.72
CA GLU A 422 7.29 -4.12 3.42
C GLU A 422 6.14 -4.04 2.40
N ASN A 423 4.88 -4.23 2.82
CA ASN A 423 3.73 -3.96 1.95
C ASN A 423 3.64 -2.47 1.54
N ASN A 424 3.86 -1.54 2.47
CA ASN A 424 3.85 -0.10 2.15
C ASN A 424 5.01 0.31 1.23
N LEU A 425 6.20 -0.28 1.42
CA LEU A 425 7.34 -0.14 0.53
C LEU A 425 7.03 -0.68 -0.86
N GLY A 426 6.36 -1.83 -0.96
CA GLY A 426 5.95 -2.39 -2.24
C GLY A 426 4.99 -1.46 -3.00
N VAL A 427 4.00 -0.89 -2.32
CA VAL A 427 3.10 0.11 -2.92
C VAL A 427 3.85 1.38 -3.34
N LEU A 428 4.84 1.82 -2.55
CA LEU A 428 5.69 2.95 -2.94
C LEU A 428 6.52 2.63 -4.18
N TYR A 429 7.14 1.44 -4.26
CA TYR A 429 7.89 1.02 -5.43
C TYR A 429 7.01 0.89 -6.67
N MET A 430 5.76 0.43 -6.54
CA MET A 430 4.78 0.48 -7.63
C MET A 430 4.58 1.91 -8.17
N LYS A 431 4.46 2.91 -7.28
CA LYS A 431 4.34 4.34 -7.67
C LYS A 431 5.60 4.92 -8.32
N MET A 432 6.75 4.31 -8.03
CA MET A 432 8.04 4.63 -8.64
C MET A 432 8.31 3.82 -9.92
N GLU A 433 7.36 2.98 -10.35
CA GLU A 433 7.50 2.05 -11.48
C GLU A 433 8.62 1.01 -11.31
N MET A 434 9.09 0.79 -10.07
CA MET A 434 10.10 -0.21 -9.70
C MET A 434 9.41 -1.54 -9.35
N TYR A 435 8.90 -2.24 -10.35
CA TYR A 435 7.98 -3.36 -10.12
C TYR A 435 8.69 -4.61 -9.57
N ALA A 436 9.97 -4.79 -9.88
CA ALA A 436 10.76 -5.91 -9.37
C ALA A 436 10.99 -5.82 -7.85
N GLU A 437 11.36 -4.64 -7.35
CA GLU A 437 11.50 -4.33 -5.93
C GLU A 437 10.15 -4.40 -5.20
N ALA A 438 9.08 -3.94 -5.86
CA ALA A 438 7.73 -4.09 -5.33
C ALA A 438 7.40 -5.58 -5.10
N LEU A 439 7.68 -6.44 -6.07
CA LEU A 439 7.47 -7.88 -5.94
C LEU A 439 8.29 -8.49 -4.79
N ASP A 440 9.57 -8.13 -4.63
CA ASP A 440 10.43 -8.66 -3.56
C ASP A 440 9.88 -8.34 -2.16
N THR A 441 9.47 -7.08 -1.96
CA THR A 441 8.87 -6.62 -0.69
C THR A 441 7.51 -7.27 -0.44
N PHE A 442 6.64 -7.38 -1.46
CA PHE A 442 5.37 -8.10 -1.33
C PHE A 442 5.55 -9.59 -1.01
N PHE A 443 6.51 -10.27 -1.64
CA PHE A 443 6.79 -11.68 -1.34
C PHE A 443 7.35 -11.87 0.07
N THR A 444 8.18 -10.94 0.54
CA THR A 444 8.69 -10.95 1.91
C THR A 444 7.55 -10.83 2.92
N ALA A 445 6.65 -9.86 2.74
CA ALA A 445 5.45 -9.70 3.57
C ALA A 445 4.53 -10.94 3.48
N LYS A 446 4.34 -11.50 2.28
CA LYS A 446 3.46 -12.66 2.04
C LYS A 446 3.98 -13.90 2.75
N ALA A 447 5.28 -14.15 2.72
CA ALA A 447 5.90 -15.26 3.42
C ALA A 447 5.65 -15.18 4.94
N PHE A 448 5.76 -13.98 5.52
CA PHE A 448 5.47 -13.75 6.94
C PHE A 448 4.01 -14.09 7.29
N TYR A 449 3.04 -13.53 6.56
CA TYR A 449 1.61 -13.75 6.85
C TYR A 449 1.15 -15.19 6.54
N THR A 450 1.74 -15.83 5.52
CA THR A 450 1.48 -17.25 5.23
C THR A 450 1.92 -18.14 6.38
N ALA A 451 3.07 -17.86 7.01
CA ALA A 451 3.56 -18.64 8.14
C ALA A 451 2.70 -18.52 9.41
N ARG A 452 1.79 -17.54 9.45
CA ARG A 452 0.87 -17.25 10.57
C ARG A 452 -0.59 -17.57 10.24
N ASP A 453 -0.85 -18.20 9.08
CA ASP A 453 -2.19 -18.51 8.59
C ASP A 453 -3.13 -17.27 8.48
N ASP A 454 -2.56 -16.07 8.22
CA ASP A 454 -3.34 -14.85 8.01
C ASP A 454 -3.80 -14.75 6.54
N ALA A 455 -4.90 -15.42 6.25
CA ALA A 455 -5.45 -15.50 4.89
C ALA A 455 -5.86 -14.14 4.30
N ILE A 456 -6.29 -13.18 5.14
CA ILE A 456 -6.73 -11.85 4.69
C ILE A 456 -5.55 -11.07 4.13
N ARG A 457 -4.44 -10.99 4.88
CA ARG A 457 -3.25 -10.26 4.44
C ARG A 457 -2.55 -10.95 3.28
N VAL A 458 -2.57 -12.29 3.23
CA VAL A 458 -2.06 -13.03 2.07
C VAL A 458 -2.86 -12.72 0.81
N ALA A 459 -4.20 -12.70 0.87
CA ALA A 459 -5.05 -12.36 -0.26
C ALA A 459 -4.87 -10.90 -0.72
N THR A 460 -4.69 -9.98 0.23
CA THR A 460 -4.40 -8.57 -0.08
C THR A 460 -3.07 -8.42 -0.82
N LEU A 461 -2.04 -9.14 -0.38
CA LEU A 461 -0.74 -9.16 -1.06
C LEU A 461 -0.82 -9.82 -2.44
N ASP A 462 -1.63 -10.87 -2.62
CA ASP A 462 -1.88 -11.47 -3.93
C ASP A 462 -2.52 -10.48 -4.91
N MET A 463 -3.41 -9.60 -4.42
CA MET A 463 -3.95 -8.52 -5.25
C MET A 463 -2.87 -7.52 -5.67
N HIS A 464 -1.98 -7.11 -4.77
CA HIS A 464 -0.87 -6.20 -5.11
C HIS A 464 0.16 -6.85 -6.05
N ILE A 465 0.50 -8.12 -5.83
CA ILE A 465 1.36 -8.92 -6.72
C ILE A 465 0.72 -9.05 -8.10
N GLY A 466 -0.60 -9.24 -8.17
CA GLY A 466 -1.35 -9.26 -9.42
C GLY A 466 -1.21 -7.95 -10.19
N ALA A 467 -1.32 -6.81 -9.50
CA ALA A 467 -1.12 -5.49 -10.10
C ALA A 467 0.32 -5.29 -10.61
N ALA A 468 1.32 -5.64 -9.80
CA ALA A 468 2.73 -5.57 -10.20
C ALA A 468 3.03 -6.41 -11.45
N TYR A 469 2.47 -7.62 -11.53
CA TYR A 469 2.61 -8.45 -12.73
C TYR A 469 1.85 -7.90 -13.93
N ALA A 470 0.70 -7.24 -13.73
CA ALA A 470 -0.05 -6.62 -14.81
C ALA A 470 0.75 -5.47 -15.44
N ASP A 471 1.39 -4.64 -14.62
CA ASP A 471 2.22 -3.51 -15.07
C ASP A 471 3.51 -4.00 -15.77
N LEU A 472 4.08 -5.12 -15.32
CA LEU A 472 5.18 -5.84 -16.00
C LEU A 472 4.73 -6.59 -17.26
N LEU A 473 3.47 -6.46 -17.70
CA LEU A 473 2.88 -7.16 -18.84
C LEU A 473 2.91 -8.70 -18.72
N LYS A 474 3.12 -9.24 -17.51
CA LYS A 474 3.13 -10.67 -17.16
C LYS A 474 1.70 -11.13 -16.84
N TYR A 475 0.81 -10.94 -17.82
CA TYR A 475 -0.65 -11.05 -17.63
C TYR A 475 -1.15 -12.37 -17.06
N GLU A 476 -0.51 -13.49 -17.38
CA GLU A 476 -0.87 -14.81 -16.86
C GLU A 476 -0.61 -14.92 -15.36
N ARG A 477 0.57 -14.44 -14.91
CA ARG A 477 0.91 -14.40 -13.48
C ARG A 477 0.03 -13.41 -12.73
N ALA A 478 -0.33 -12.30 -13.38
CA ALA A 478 -1.29 -11.34 -12.83
C ALA A 478 -2.65 -12.00 -12.59
N LEU A 479 -3.15 -12.75 -13.58
CA LEU A 479 -4.41 -13.47 -13.49
C LEU A 479 -4.39 -14.54 -12.39
N ASP A 480 -3.33 -15.36 -12.33
CA ASP A 480 -3.16 -16.38 -11.28
C ASP A 480 -3.21 -15.76 -9.86
N ALA A 481 -2.54 -14.61 -9.68
CA ALA A 481 -2.51 -13.91 -8.40
C ALA A 481 -3.89 -13.31 -8.05
N TYR A 482 -4.58 -12.69 -9.01
CA TYR A 482 -5.94 -12.19 -8.79
C TYR A 482 -6.94 -13.32 -8.51
N GLU A 483 -6.85 -14.46 -9.20
CA GLU A 483 -7.69 -15.62 -8.93
C GLU A 483 -7.46 -16.20 -7.53
N SER A 484 -6.19 -16.25 -7.09
CA SER A 484 -5.82 -16.62 -5.71
C SER A 484 -6.48 -15.69 -4.68
N ALA A 485 -6.35 -14.38 -4.87
CA ALA A 485 -6.95 -13.37 -3.99
C ALA A 485 -8.48 -13.46 -3.98
N LEU A 486 -9.11 -13.55 -5.16
CA LEU A 486 -10.55 -13.66 -5.31
C LEU A 486 -11.10 -14.89 -4.59
N GLN A 487 -10.47 -16.06 -4.78
CA GLN A 487 -10.87 -17.30 -4.14
C GLN A 487 -10.78 -17.20 -2.60
N ALA A 488 -9.73 -16.57 -2.09
CA ALA A 488 -9.55 -16.39 -0.65
C ALA A 488 -10.63 -15.45 -0.07
N PHE A 489 -10.87 -14.30 -0.69
CA PHE A 489 -11.91 -13.36 -0.23
C PHE A 489 -13.33 -13.94 -0.36
N GLU A 490 -13.62 -14.75 -1.38
CA GLU A 490 -14.89 -15.50 -1.50
C GLU A 490 -15.06 -16.52 -0.38
N GLN A 491 -14.00 -17.20 0.06
CA GLN A 491 -14.07 -18.13 1.20
C GLN A 491 -14.25 -17.43 2.55
N LEU A 492 -13.81 -16.18 2.64
CA LEU A 492 -13.91 -15.34 3.83
C LEU A 492 -15.17 -14.47 3.87
N ASP A 493 -16.03 -14.57 2.85
CA ASP A 493 -17.23 -13.74 2.67
C ASP A 493 -16.92 -12.21 2.70
N MET A 494 -15.73 -11.83 2.23
CA MET A 494 -15.24 -10.44 2.19
C MET A 494 -15.71 -9.73 0.92
N VAL A 495 -16.99 -9.33 0.93
CA VAL A 495 -17.71 -8.85 -0.26
C VAL A 495 -17.11 -7.58 -0.87
N SER A 496 -16.56 -6.66 -0.06
CA SER A 496 -15.95 -5.42 -0.59
C SER A 496 -14.65 -5.73 -1.33
N GLU A 497 -13.82 -6.60 -0.78
CA GLU A 497 -12.51 -7.00 -1.28
C GLU A 497 -12.64 -7.82 -2.56
N ILE A 498 -13.70 -8.64 -2.67
CA ILE A 498 -14.10 -9.31 -3.91
C ILE A 498 -14.34 -8.28 -5.03
N ALA A 499 -14.98 -7.15 -4.74
CA ALA A 499 -15.22 -6.11 -5.73
C ALA A 499 -13.92 -5.36 -6.11
N ASP A 500 -12.99 -5.18 -5.18
CA ASP A 500 -11.66 -4.61 -5.45
C ASP A 500 -10.86 -5.50 -6.42
N VAL A 501 -10.77 -6.80 -6.13
CA VAL A 501 -10.09 -7.75 -7.02
C VAL A 501 -10.73 -7.77 -8.40
N ARG A 502 -12.07 -7.77 -8.48
CA ARG A 502 -12.78 -7.72 -9.78
C ARG A 502 -12.56 -6.42 -10.54
N THR A 503 -12.40 -5.30 -9.85
CA THR A 503 -12.06 -4.02 -10.51
C THR A 503 -10.68 -4.12 -11.14
N ASN A 504 -9.70 -4.65 -10.43
CA ASN A 504 -8.34 -4.85 -10.96
C ASN A 504 -8.30 -5.86 -12.11
N MET A 505 -9.02 -6.98 -11.99
CA MET A 505 -9.18 -7.93 -13.10
C MET A 505 -9.86 -7.28 -14.31
N GLY A 506 -10.83 -6.38 -14.10
CA GLY A 506 -11.47 -5.61 -15.16
C GLY A 506 -10.47 -4.77 -15.95
N CYS A 507 -9.59 -4.06 -15.24
CA CYS A 507 -8.49 -3.29 -15.87
C CYS A 507 -7.52 -4.22 -16.64
N LEU A 508 -7.15 -5.36 -16.06
CA LEU A 508 -6.32 -6.36 -16.73
C LEU A 508 -6.96 -6.87 -18.03
N TYR A 509 -8.24 -7.26 -17.98
CA TYR A 509 -8.96 -7.71 -19.17
C TYR A 509 -9.11 -6.61 -20.23
N GLN A 510 -9.28 -5.36 -19.82
CA GLN A 510 -9.31 -4.21 -20.72
C GLN A 510 -7.96 -4.02 -21.43
N ASN A 511 -6.84 -4.09 -20.71
CA ASN A 511 -5.49 -4.02 -21.27
C ASN A 511 -5.23 -5.16 -22.28
N LEU A 512 -5.83 -6.33 -22.04
CA LEU A 512 -5.81 -7.48 -22.94
C LEU A 512 -6.80 -7.39 -24.12
N ALA A 513 -7.58 -6.31 -24.23
CA ALA A 513 -8.68 -6.14 -25.17
C ALA A 513 -9.81 -7.20 -25.07
N LEU A 514 -9.90 -7.90 -23.94
CA LEU A 514 -10.98 -8.84 -23.61
C LEU A 514 -12.19 -8.09 -23.04
N TYR A 515 -12.75 -7.18 -23.83
CA TYR A 515 -13.73 -6.18 -23.39
C TYR A 515 -15.00 -6.77 -22.76
N ASP A 516 -15.47 -7.93 -23.22
CA ASP A 516 -16.63 -8.61 -22.63
C ASP A 516 -16.37 -9.10 -21.19
N HIS A 517 -15.14 -9.55 -20.91
CA HIS A 517 -14.72 -9.97 -19.57
C HIS A 517 -14.54 -8.75 -18.67
N ALA A 518 -13.90 -7.69 -19.18
CA ALA A 518 -13.75 -6.42 -18.48
C ALA A 518 -15.12 -5.84 -18.08
N MET A 519 -16.08 -5.81 -19.01
CA MET A 519 -17.44 -5.31 -18.78
C MET A 519 -18.14 -6.09 -17.67
N GLN A 520 -18.04 -7.43 -17.68
CA GLN A 520 -18.63 -8.28 -16.63
C GLN A 520 -17.99 -8.04 -15.27
N ALA A 521 -16.65 -7.96 -15.21
CA ALA A 521 -15.91 -7.75 -13.98
C ALA A 521 -16.26 -6.40 -13.35
N PHE A 522 -16.21 -5.32 -14.12
CA PHE A 522 -16.59 -3.98 -13.65
C PHE A 522 -18.06 -3.89 -13.26
N GLN A 523 -19.00 -4.45 -14.04
CA GLN A 523 -20.42 -4.39 -13.69
C GLN A 523 -20.70 -5.14 -12.38
N HIS A 524 -20.05 -6.28 -12.14
CA HIS A 524 -20.20 -7.03 -10.90
C HIS A 524 -19.62 -6.26 -9.70
N ALA A 525 -18.41 -5.69 -9.83
CA ALA A 525 -17.83 -4.85 -8.79
C ALA A 525 -18.72 -3.64 -8.47
N ARG A 526 -19.26 -2.99 -9.50
CA ARG A 526 -20.20 -1.88 -9.36
C ARG A 526 -21.47 -2.27 -8.62
N ASP A 527 -22.09 -3.38 -8.97
CA ASP A 527 -23.32 -3.86 -8.33
C ASP A 527 -23.09 -4.14 -6.84
N ILE A 528 -21.93 -4.71 -6.49
CA ILE A 528 -21.50 -4.88 -5.11
C ILE A 528 -21.37 -3.53 -4.41
N TYR A 529 -20.62 -2.57 -4.95
CA TYR A 529 -20.44 -1.26 -4.31
C TYR A 529 -21.73 -0.46 -4.17
N VAL A 530 -22.65 -0.58 -5.13
CA VAL A 530 -24.01 -0.02 -5.01
C VAL A 530 -24.75 -0.69 -3.85
N SER A 531 -24.67 -2.02 -3.70
CA SER A 531 -25.34 -2.75 -2.62
C SER A 531 -24.78 -2.42 -1.23
N LEU A 532 -23.49 -2.09 -1.15
CA LEU A 532 -22.79 -1.66 0.06
C LEU A 532 -22.96 -0.15 0.35
N ASN A 533 -23.64 0.59 -0.53
CA ASN A 533 -23.82 2.03 -0.44
C ASN A 533 -22.48 2.80 -0.33
N LEU A 534 -21.51 2.42 -1.16
CA LEU A 534 -20.17 3.02 -1.25
C LEU A 534 -20.06 3.89 -2.51
N PRO A 535 -20.63 5.12 -2.53
CA PRO A 535 -20.75 5.93 -3.75
C PRO A 535 -19.39 6.30 -4.37
N VAL A 536 -18.36 6.49 -3.56
CA VAL A 536 -16.99 6.75 -4.03
C VAL A 536 -16.44 5.57 -4.83
N ARG A 537 -16.58 4.34 -4.32
CA ARG A 537 -16.14 3.14 -5.04
C ARG A 537 -16.97 2.89 -6.30
N VAL A 538 -18.27 3.22 -6.28
CA VAL A 538 -19.11 3.22 -7.48
C VAL A 538 -18.56 4.21 -8.52
N ALA A 539 -18.18 5.42 -8.11
CA ALA A 539 -17.61 6.43 -9.00
C ALA A 539 -16.26 5.99 -9.61
N GLN A 540 -15.40 5.33 -8.84
CA GLN A 540 -14.15 4.76 -9.35
C GLN A 540 -14.41 3.70 -10.44
N VAL A 541 -15.33 2.76 -10.19
CA VAL A 541 -15.70 1.76 -11.20
C VAL A 541 -16.43 2.39 -12.39
N ASP A 542 -17.27 3.41 -12.16
CA ASP A 542 -17.90 4.16 -13.26
C ASP A 542 -16.87 4.89 -14.12
N SER A 543 -15.78 5.43 -13.54
CA SER A 543 -14.66 5.98 -14.31
C SER A 543 -14.02 4.91 -15.21
N ASN A 544 -13.71 3.73 -14.66
CA ASN A 544 -13.14 2.62 -15.44
C ASN A 544 -14.09 2.10 -16.52
N LEU A 545 -15.40 2.00 -16.23
CA LEU A 545 -16.42 1.69 -17.23
C LEU A 545 -16.49 2.78 -18.30
N GLY A 546 -16.30 4.05 -17.95
CA GLY A 546 -16.19 5.15 -18.89
C GLY A 546 -15.05 4.94 -19.88
N LEU A 547 -13.88 4.53 -19.39
CA LEU A 547 -12.73 4.19 -20.23
C LEU A 547 -12.99 2.97 -21.12
N LEU A 548 -13.61 1.93 -20.57
CA LEU A 548 -13.99 0.74 -21.34
C LEU A 548 -15.00 1.08 -22.45
N HIS A 549 -15.99 1.92 -22.16
CA HIS A 549 -16.94 2.40 -23.17
C HIS A 549 -16.24 3.24 -24.24
N PHE A 550 -15.26 4.07 -23.85
CA PHE A 550 -14.45 4.84 -24.79
C PHE A 550 -13.66 3.92 -25.73
N ASP A 551 -12.99 2.88 -25.22
CA ASP A 551 -12.24 1.91 -26.03
C ASP A 551 -13.15 1.14 -27.01
N LEU A 552 -14.39 0.89 -26.62
CA LEU A 552 -15.42 0.27 -27.48
C LEU A 552 -16.04 1.23 -28.50
N GLY A 553 -15.68 2.52 -28.49
CA GLY A 553 -16.25 3.56 -29.35
C GLY A 553 -17.65 4.04 -28.91
N HIS A 554 -18.09 3.67 -27.70
CA HIS A 554 -19.35 4.09 -27.08
C HIS A 554 -19.17 5.43 -26.34
N TYR A 555 -18.85 6.49 -27.08
CA TYR A 555 -18.44 7.78 -26.51
C TYR A 555 -19.53 8.45 -25.66
N ASP A 556 -20.81 8.36 -26.04
CA ASP A 556 -21.92 8.93 -25.27
C ASP A 556 -22.07 8.27 -23.89
N GLU A 557 -21.93 6.94 -23.83
CA GLU A 557 -21.89 6.19 -22.58
C GLU A 557 -20.66 6.57 -21.75
N ALA A 558 -19.47 6.68 -22.37
CA ALA A 558 -18.25 7.09 -21.69
C ALA A 558 -18.40 8.47 -21.01
N LEU A 559 -18.87 9.48 -21.76
CA LEU A 559 -19.14 10.82 -21.24
C LEU A 559 -20.15 10.80 -20.10
N THR A 560 -21.19 9.96 -20.19
CA THR A 560 -22.19 9.81 -19.12
C THR A 560 -21.57 9.26 -17.85
N ARG A 561 -20.72 8.24 -17.95
CA ARG A 561 -20.04 7.61 -16.81
C ARG A 561 -19.04 8.55 -16.16
N TYR A 562 -18.20 9.23 -16.94
CA TYR A 562 -17.27 10.23 -16.41
C TYR A 562 -17.99 11.36 -15.69
N ARG A 563 -19.09 11.90 -16.24
CA ARG A 563 -19.88 12.95 -15.57
C ARG A 563 -20.49 12.48 -14.24
N GLN A 564 -20.91 11.22 -14.15
CA GLN A 564 -21.44 10.66 -12.90
C GLN A 564 -20.33 10.54 -11.84
N ALA A 565 -19.17 10.02 -12.22
CA ALA A 565 -18.01 9.91 -11.33
C ALA A 565 -17.53 11.29 -10.87
N LEU A 566 -17.44 12.25 -11.80
CA LEU A 566 -16.98 13.62 -11.54
C LEU A 566 -17.79 14.32 -10.45
N VAL A 567 -19.13 14.21 -10.50
CA VAL A 567 -20.00 14.81 -9.48
C VAL A 567 -19.71 14.25 -8.10
N VAL A 568 -19.56 12.92 -7.99
CA VAL A 568 -19.28 12.27 -6.71
C VAL A 568 -17.94 12.73 -6.16
N PHE A 569 -16.85 12.62 -6.94
CA PHE A 569 -15.51 12.99 -6.49
C PHE A 569 -15.41 14.47 -6.12
N PHE A 570 -16.03 15.35 -6.91
CA PHE A 570 -16.08 16.78 -6.61
C PHE A 570 -16.82 17.07 -5.30
N ASP A 571 -18.00 16.47 -5.09
CA ASP A 571 -18.82 16.69 -3.90
C ASP A 571 -18.15 16.19 -2.61
N VAL A 572 -17.37 15.09 -2.68
CA VAL A 572 -16.63 14.55 -1.53
C VAL A 572 -15.22 15.14 -1.37
N GLY A 573 -14.80 16.04 -2.27
CA GLY A 573 -13.48 16.68 -2.21
C GLY A 573 -12.30 15.77 -2.57
N MET A 574 -12.54 14.70 -3.34
CA MET A 574 -11.48 13.84 -3.89
C MET A 574 -10.88 14.48 -5.15
N TRP A 575 -10.05 15.51 -4.94
CA TRP A 575 -9.53 16.37 -6.01
C TRP A 575 -8.61 15.65 -7.00
N ASN A 576 -7.86 14.64 -6.54
CA ASN A 576 -7.02 13.80 -7.40
C ASN A 576 -7.86 13.00 -8.41
N ASP A 577 -8.87 12.26 -7.92
CA ASP A 577 -9.80 11.52 -8.77
C ASP A 577 -10.63 12.46 -9.67
N THR A 578 -11.02 13.63 -9.15
CA THR A 578 -11.70 14.67 -9.93
C THR A 578 -10.86 15.08 -11.14
N ALA A 579 -9.57 15.39 -10.92
CA ALA A 579 -8.64 15.77 -11.98
C ALA A 579 -8.39 14.62 -12.97
N GLY A 580 -8.26 13.38 -12.49
CA GLY A 580 -8.12 12.19 -13.33
C GLY A 580 -9.33 11.97 -14.24
N VAL A 581 -10.55 12.09 -13.68
CA VAL A 581 -11.79 11.97 -14.46
C VAL A 581 -11.94 13.13 -15.45
N LEU A 582 -11.55 14.36 -15.10
CA LEU A 582 -11.52 15.50 -16.02
C LEU A 582 -10.57 15.26 -17.20
N SER A 583 -9.39 14.69 -16.96
CA SER A 583 -8.45 14.30 -18.02
C SER A 583 -9.07 13.26 -18.97
N ASN A 584 -9.70 12.22 -18.41
CA ASN A 584 -10.37 11.19 -19.22
C ASN A 584 -11.59 11.74 -19.98
N LEU A 585 -12.32 12.67 -19.36
CA LEU A 585 -13.44 13.38 -19.99
C LEU A 585 -12.94 14.25 -21.16
N GLY A 586 -11.82 14.96 -20.99
CA GLY A 586 -11.19 15.75 -22.04
C GLY A 586 -10.83 14.89 -23.25
N HIS A 587 -10.25 13.71 -23.02
CA HIS A 587 -9.94 12.77 -24.08
C HIS A 587 -11.19 12.26 -24.81
N ALA A 588 -12.27 11.94 -24.08
CA ALA A 588 -13.53 11.52 -24.68
C ALA A 588 -14.21 12.62 -25.51
N LEU A 589 -14.17 13.87 -25.04
CA LEU A 589 -14.70 15.03 -25.75
C LEU A 589 -13.93 15.32 -27.05
N ALA A 590 -12.61 15.16 -27.02
CA ALA A 590 -11.74 15.33 -28.17
C ALA A 590 -12.13 14.42 -29.35
N VAL A 591 -12.30 13.13 -29.10
CA VAL A 591 -12.69 12.15 -30.12
C VAL A 591 -14.12 12.41 -30.64
N GLY A 592 -15.00 12.96 -29.81
CA GLY A 592 -16.32 13.46 -30.21
C GLY A 592 -16.28 14.70 -31.11
N GLY A 593 -15.11 15.31 -31.32
CA GLY A 593 -14.91 16.54 -32.09
C GLY A 593 -15.17 17.83 -31.30
N GLU A 594 -15.38 17.73 -29.99
CA GLU A 594 -15.64 18.85 -29.07
C GLU A 594 -14.32 19.40 -28.49
N TYR A 595 -13.40 19.80 -29.38
CA TYR A 595 -12.04 20.21 -29.01
C TYR A 595 -11.96 21.34 -27.96
N GLY A 596 -12.90 22.29 -27.99
CA GLY A 596 -12.92 23.40 -27.02
C GLY A 596 -13.23 22.90 -25.61
N ASP A 597 -14.27 22.09 -25.46
CA ASP A 597 -14.67 21.53 -24.16
C ASP A 597 -13.62 20.52 -23.64
N ALA A 598 -12.91 19.85 -24.55
CA ALA A 598 -11.78 18.99 -24.21
C ALA A 598 -10.60 19.77 -23.60
N LEU A 599 -10.25 20.91 -24.20
CA LEU A 599 -9.20 21.80 -23.67
C LEU A 599 -9.60 22.38 -22.31
N ASP A 600 -10.86 22.81 -22.15
CA ASP A 600 -11.37 23.32 -20.87
C ASP A 600 -11.25 22.24 -19.77
N ALA A 601 -11.61 20.99 -20.06
CA ALA A 601 -11.49 19.88 -19.11
C ALA A 601 -10.02 19.59 -18.72
N TYR A 602 -9.09 19.63 -19.68
CA TYR A 602 -7.67 19.47 -19.39
C TYR A 602 -7.11 20.63 -18.56
N GLU A 603 -7.49 21.88 -18.86
CA GLU A 603 -7.08 23.06 -18.10
C GLU A 603 -7.58 22.98 -16.64
N GLU A 604 -8.83 22.55 -16.42
CA GLU A 604 -9.37 22.33 -15.07
C GLU A 604 -8.59 21.25 -14.31
N ALA A 605 -8.26 20.12 -14.96
CA ALA A 605 -7.45 19.06 -14.36
C ALA A 605 -6.04 19.56 -13.98
N ILE A 606 -5.38 20.30 -14.88
CA ILE A 606 -4.06 20.90 -14.64
C ILE A 606 -4.09 21.83 -13.43
N LEU A 607 -5.11 22.70 -13.33
CA LEU A 607 -5.25 23.61 -12.19
C LEU A 607 -5.44 22.88 -10.86
N LEU A 608 -6.19 21.77 -10.85
CA LEU A 608 -6.34 20.94 -9.66
C LEU A 608 -5.00 20.30 -9.26
N TYR A 609 -4.27 19.70 -10.21
CA TYR A 609 -2.96 19.11 -9.94
C TYR A 609 -1.94 20.13 -9.44
N GLN A 610 -1.90 21.32 -10.03
CA GLN A 610 -1.08 22.44 -9.53
C GLN A 610 -1.45 22.87 -8.11
N ALA A 611 -2.75 22.92 -7.79
CA ALA A 611 -3.20 23.29 -6.45
C ALA A 611 -2.83 22.24 -5.38
N MET A 612 -2.75 20.95 -5.77
CA MET A 612 -2.31 19.86 -4.90
C MET A 612 -0.78 19.68 -4.88
N GLY A 613 -0.04 20.34 -5.78
CA GLY A 613 1.41 20.17 -5.91
C GLY A 613 1.83 18.86 -6.60
N LEU A 614 0.92 18.20 -7.33
CA LEU A 614 1.17 16.93 -8.01
C LEU A 614 1.72 17.17 -9.43
N GLU A 615 2.99 17.55 -9.52
CA GLU A 615 3.63 17.95 -10.79
C GLU A 615 3.68 16.82 -11.84
N ILE A 616 3.90 15.56 -11.43
CA ILE A 616 3.94 14.43 -12.38
C ILE A 616 2.57 14.23 -13.04
N ALA A 617 1.49 14.26 -12.25
CA ALA A 617 0.14 14.14 -12.76
C ALA A 617 -0.24 15.32 -13.68
N GLU A 618 0.18 16.55 -13.33
CA GLU A 618 0.08 17.71 -14.22
C GLU A 618 0.76 17.45 -15.58
N ALA A 619 1.98 16.93 -15.57
CA ALA A 619 2.75 16.65 -16.79
C ALA A 619 2.09 15.58 -17.67
N LEU A 620 1.47 14.55 -17.07
CA LEU A 620 0.67 13.55 -17.80
C LEU A 620 -0.51 14.19 -18.53
N VAL A 621 -1.24 15.09 -17.85
CA VAL A 621 -2.36 15.82 -18.46
C VAL A 621 -1.89 16.76 -19.57
N LEU A 622 -0.79 17.49 -19.35
CA LEU A 622 -0.17 18.32 -20.38
C LEU A 622 0.24 17.50 -21.60
N ARG A 623 0.79 16.30 -21.43
CA ARG A 623 1.14 15.41 -22.55
C ARG A 623 -0.11 15.01 -23.35
N ASN A 624 -1.19 14.65 -22.68
CA ASN A 624 -2.47 14.31 -23.32
C ASN A 624 -3.08 15.51 -24.05
N MET A 625 -3.02 16.70 -23.44
CA MET A 625 -3.43 17.96 -24.09
C MET A 625 -2.56 18.28 -25.31
N GLY A 626 -1.26 17.97 -25.27
CA GLY A 626 -0.35 18.09 -26.41
C GLY A 626 -0.69 17.14 -27.56
N LEU A 627 -1.07 15.89 -27.25
CA LEU A 627 -1.60 14.94 -28.23
C LEU A 627 -2.91 15.45 -28.86
N LEU A 628 -3.82 16.00 -28.06
CA LEU A 628 -5.03 16.65 -28.57
C LEU A 628 -4.71 17.78 -29.56
N CYS A 629 -3.71 18.61 -29.23
CA CYS A 629 -3.27 19.68 -30.12
C CYS A 629 -2.71 19.13 -31.44
N LEU A 630 -2.06 17.96 -31.44
CA LEU A 630 -1.65 17.28 -32.68
C LEU A 630 -2.85 16.87 -33.53
N GLU A 631 -3.88 16.27 -32.92
CA GLU A 631 -5.09 15.85 -33.64
C GLU A 631 -5.93 17.02 -34.16
N ALA A 632 -5.90 18.16 -33.46
CA ALA A 632 -6.58 19.39 -33.84
C ALA A 632 -5.80 20.26 -34.84
N ASP A 633 -4.69 19.77 -35.39
CA ASP A 633 -3.76 20.49 -36.29
C ASP A 633 -3.12 21.75 -35.66
N LEU A 634 -3.08 21.84 -34.33
CA LEU A 634 -2.46 22.92 -33.54
C LEU A 634 -0.99 22.58 -33.19
N TYR A 635 -0.19 22.24 -34.20
CA TYR A 635 1.14 21.65 -33.98
C TYR A 635 2.14 22.55 -33.24
N SER A 636 2.01 23.88 -33.34
CA SER A 636 2.91 24.79 -32.60
C SER A 636 2.59 24.81 -31.11
N ASP A 637 1.30 24.82 -30.77
CA ASP A 637 0.84 24.76 -29.38
C ASP A 637 1.18 23.39 -28.77
N ALA A 638 1.06 22.31 -29.56
CA ALA A 638 1.50 20.97 -29.17
C ALA A 638 2.97 20.94 -28.74
N VAL A 639 3.88 21.53 -29.53
CA VAL A 639 5.31 21.60 -29.19
C VAL A 639 5.53 22.36 -27.88
N GLU A 640 4.84 23.49 -27.67
CA GLU A 640 4.98 24.29 -26.45
C GLU A 640 4.51 23.51 -25.21
N ILE A 641 3.31 22.93 -25.26
CA ILE A 641 2.70 22.18 -24.16
C ILE A 641 3.53 20.93 -23.83
N LEU A 642 3.92 20.14 -24.85
CA LEU A 642 4.72 18.93 -24.65
C LEU A 642 6.11 19.25 -24.10
N SER A 643 6.70 20.40 -24.47
CA SER A 643 7.98 20.84 -23.91
C SER A 643 7.89 21.15 -22.42
N VAL A 644 6.76 21.69 -21.95
CA VAL A 644 6.51 21.88 -20.51
C VAL A 644 6.41 20.53 -19.80
N ALA A 645 5.58 19.61 -20.31
CA ALA A 645 5.44 18.26 -19.75
C ALA A 645 6.81 17.55 -19.65
N ARG A 646 7.59 17.55 -20.74
CA ARG A 646 8.95 17.01 -20.79
C ARG A 646 9.86 17.60 -19.71
N SER A 647 9.79 18.92 -19.48
CA SER A 647 10.64 19.58 -18.48
C SER A 647 10.31 19.15 -17.04
N ILE A 648 9.04 18.84 -16.77
CA ILE A 648 8.60 18.32 -15.47
C ILE A 648 9.08 16.87 -15.32
N PHE A 649 8.86 16.01 -16.32
CA PHE A 649 9.37 14.62 -16.28
C PHE A 649 10.89 14.58 -16.11
N ALA A 650 11.63 15.48 -16.77
CA ALA A 650 13.08 15.61 -16.61
C ALA A 650 13.52 16.05 -15.21
N LYS A 651 12.71 16.86 -14.51
CA LYS A 651 12.96 17.24 -13.10
C LYS A 651 12.85 16.03 -12.16
N HIS A 652 11.98 15.08 -12.50
CA HIS A 652 11.70 13.86 -11.74
C HIS A 652 12.43 12.61 -12.27
N GLU A 653 13.35 12.77 -13.22
CA GLU A 653 14.16 11.68 -13.79
C GLU A 653 13.32 10.52 -14.40
N LEU A 654 12.12 10.82 -14.89
CA LEU A 654 11.21 9.83 -15.50
C LEU A 654 11.54 9.58 -16.99
N HIS A 655 12.55 8.75 -17.25
CA HIS A 655 13.14 8.56 -18.59
C HIS A 655 12.16 8.08 -19.67
N ILE A 656 11.25 7.14 -19.34
CA ILE A 656 10.22 6.68 -20.28
C ILE A 656 9.29 7.85 -20.67
N GLU A 657 8.91 8.69 -19.71
CA GLU A 657 7.97 9.78 -19.96
C GLU A 657 8.58 10.98 -20.66
N ILE A 658 9.87 11.20 -20.47
CA ILE A 658 10.68 12.11 -21.30
C ILE A 658 10.67 11.59 -22.75
N ALA A 659 10.95 10.31 -22.97
CA ALA A 659 10.99 9.70 -24.30
C ALA A 659 9.63 9.74 -25.00
N SER A 660 8.53 9.52 -24.27
CA SER A 660 7.15 9.64 -24.77
C SER A 660 6.81 11.07 -25.19
N SER A 661 7.19 12.05 -24.36
CA SER A 661 7.02 13.47 -24.69
C SER A 661 7.84 13.88 -25.92
N ASP A 662 9.10 13.43 -26.01
CA ASP A 662 9.98 13.68 -27.15
C ASP A 662 9.46 13.04 -28.44
N ASN A 663 8.90 11.83 -28.36
CA ASN A 663 8.23 11.20 -29.50
C ASN A 663 7.12 12.11 -30.06
N ASN A 664 6.25 12.63 -29.19
CA ASN A 664 5.14 13.48 -29.61
C ASN A 664 5.60 14.85 -30.13
N ILE A 665 6.66 15.44 -29.53
CA ILE A 665 7.30 16.66 -30.03
C ILE A 665 7.87 16.43 -31.44
N GLY A 666 8.54 15.30 -31.66
CA GLY A 666 9.07 14.93 -32.96
C GLY A 666 7.96 14.76 -34.01
N VAL A 667 6.85 14.12 -33.65
CA VAL A 667 5.66 14.03 -34.51
C VAL A 667 5.10 15.42 -34.85
N ALA A 668 5.03 16.33 -33.88
CA ALA A 668 4.60 17.72 -34.12
C ALA A 668 5.54 18.44 -35.10
N TYR A 669 6.85 18.23 -34.99
CA TYR A 669 7.81 18.79 -35.94
C TYR A 669 7.67 18.20 -37.35
N LEU A 670 7.37 16.90 -37.49
CA LEU A 670 7.07 16.31 -38.79
C LEU A 670 5.84 16.95 -39.43
N ALA A 671 4.76 17.12 -38.65
CA ALA A 671 3.54 17.76 -39.13
C ALA A 671 3.74 19.24 -39.53
N LEU A 672 4.69 19.93 -38.88
CA LEU A 672 5.13 21.28 -39.26
C LEU A 672 6.06 21.33 -40.49
N GLY A 673 6.42 20.19 -41.08
CA GLY A 673 7.38 20.09 -42.18
C GLY A 673 8.84 20.36 -41.77
N LYS A 674 9.15 20.22 -40.48
CA LYS A 674 10.48 20.43 -39.89
C LYS A 674 11.18 19.10 -39.61
N ALA A 675 11.37 18.29 -40.66
CA ALA A 675 11.89 16.92 -40.54
C ALA A 675 13.27 16.84 -39.88
N GLU A 676 14.15 17.83 -40.10
CA GLU A 676 15.47 17.88 -39.45
C GLU A 676 15.39 18.13 -37.93
N ASP A 677 14.45 18.96 -37.49
CA ASP A 677 14.21 19.22 -36.07
C ASP A 677 13.60 17.97 -35.41
N ALA A 678 12.66 17.31 -36.09
CA ALA A 678 12.09 16.04 -35.65
C ALA A 678 13.18 14.96 -35.49
N ARG A 679 14.05 14.81 -36.50
CA ARG A 679 15.18 13.88 -36.46
C ARG A 679 16.07 14.11 -35.25
N ALA A 680 16.39 15.37 -34.95
CA ALA A 680 17.23 15.71 -33.80
C ALA A 680 16.62 15.26 -32.47
N VAL A 681 15.32 15.51 -32.28
CA VAL A 681 14.59 15.10 -31.07
C VAL A 681 14.55 13.57 -30.94
N PHE A 682 14.23 12.85 -32.02
CA PHE A 682 14.20 11.38 -31.97
C PHE A 682 15.55 10.76 -31.66
N VAL A 683 16.64 11.31 -32.20
CA VAL A 683 18.01 10.82 -31.92
C VAL A 683 18.37 11.04 -30.45
N GLU A 684 18.04 12.21 -29.88
CA GLU A 684 18.27 12.48 -28.45
C GLU A 684 17.48 11.53 -27.57
N ALA A 685 16.18 11.35 -27.86
CA ALA A 685 15.30 10.46 -27.11
C ALA A 685 15.75 9.00 -27.15
N LEU A 686 16.10 8.49 -28.35
CA LEU A 686 16.63 7.12 -28.51
C LEU A 686 17.94 6.94 -27.75
N ALA A 687 18.86 7.90 -27.83
CA ALA A 687 20.15 7.81 -27.14
C ALA A 687 19.99 7.79 -25.62
N SER A 688 19.11 8.63 -25.07
CA SER A 688 18.85 8.66 -23.62
C SER A 688 18.15 7.39 -23.14
N LEU A 689 17.11 6.94 -23.85
CA LEU A 689 16.33 5.77 -23.44
C LEU A 689 17.13 4.47 -23.55
N MET A 690 17.97 4.32 -24.58
CA MET A 690 18.81 3.13 -24.73
C MET A 690 19.87 3.00 -23.63
N LEU A 691 20.44 4.11 -23.16
CA LEU A 691 21.38 4.10 -22.04
C LEU A 691 20.69 3.59 -20.76
N GLU A 692 19.46 4.05 -20.52
CA GLU A 692 18.68 3.62 -19.35
C GLU A 692 18.38 2.12 -19.39
N ILE A 693 17.91 1.63 -20.55
CA ILE A 693 17.60 0.20 -20.75
C ILE A 693 18.84 -0.68 -20.56
N GLU A 694 20.03 -0.21 -20.93
CA GLU A 694 21.28 -0.95 -20.71
C GLU A 694 21.73 -1.00 -19.25
N GLU A 695 21.36 0.00 -18.44
CA GLU A 695 21.76 0.12 -17.03
C GLU A 695 20.79 -0.60 -16.07
N GLU A 696 19.50 -0.67 -16.40
CA GLU A 696 18.46 -1.23 -15.53
C GLU A 696 18.15 -2.72 -15.80
N GLU A 697 18.27 -3.55 -14.76
CA GLU A 697 18.00 -5.01 -14.82
C GLU A 697 16.50 -5.31 -15.03
N GLU A 698 15.62 -4.34 -14.77
CA GLU A 698 14.16 -4.43 -14.90
C GLU A 698 13.70 -4.67 -16.36
N TYR A 699 14.41 -4.12 -17.34
CA TYR A 699 14.11 -4.33 -18.77
C TYR A 699 14.75 -5.61 -19.34
N ALA A 700 15.37 -6.47 -18.52
CA ALA A 700 15.98 -7.70 -18.98
C ALA A 700 14.98 -8.64 -19.69
N ASP A 701 13.69 -8.50 -19.38
CA ASP A 701 12.60 -9.30 -19.94
C ASP A 701 11.88 -8.62 -21.14
N GLY A 702 12.21 -7.37 -21.53
CA GLY A 702 11.58 -6.73 -22.70
C GLY A 702 11.78 -5.20 -22.80
N ALA A 703 11.82 -4.68 -24.02
CA ALA A 703 12.00 -3.25 -24.29
C ALA A 703 10.70 -2.44 -24.08
N PRO A 704 10.76 -1.19 -23.57
CA PRO A 704 9.59 -0.33 -23.40
C PRO A 704 8.82 -0.09 -24.71
N PRO A 705 7.47 -0.09 -24.69
CA PRO A 705 6.66 0.13 -25.90
C PRO A 705 6.93 1.46 -26.62
N VAL A 706 7.38 2.50 -25.92
CA VAL A 706 7.72 3.79 -26.57
C VAL A 706 8.90 3.67 -27.56
N LEU A 707 9.77 2.67 -27.38
CA LEU A 707 10.98 2.52 -28.19
C LEU A 707 10.69 2.21 -29.66
N TRP A 708 9.69 1.36 -29.95
CA TRP A 708 9.35 1.04 -31.33
C TRP A 708 8.66 2.21 -32.04
N HIS A 709 7.89 3.02 -31.30
CA HIS A 709 7.32 4.26 -31.82
C HIS A 709 8.40 5.29 -32.18
N LEU A 710 9.41 5.45 -31.31
CA LEU A 710 10.54 6.33 -31.58
C LEU A 710 11.30 5.90 -32.85
N HIS A 711 11.62 4.62 -33.00
CA HIS A 711 12.26 4.11 -34.22
C HIS A 711 11.41 4.31 -35.47
N TYR A 712 10.10 4.08 -35.37
CA TYR A 712 9.17 4.30 -36.49
C TYR A 712 9.14 5.78 -36.91
N ASN A 713 8.92 6.69 -35.97
CA ASN A 713 8.83 8.11 -36.25
C ASN A 713 10.19 8.72 -36.65
N TYR A 714 11.28 8.19 -36.12
CA TYR A 714 12.63 8.47 -36.61
C TYR A 714 12.79 8.07 -38.08
N GLY A 715 12.33 6.88 -38.46
CA GLY A 715 12.29 6.42 -39.85
C GLY A 715 11.49 7.35 -40.76
N LEU A 716 10.31 7.80 -40.33
CA LEU A 716 9.51 8.79 -41.06
C LEU A 716 10.27 10.11 -41.27
N SER A 717 10.99 10.59 -40.24
CA SER A 717 11.79 11.81 -40.35
C SER A 717 12.91 11.69 -41.39
N LEU A 718 13.60 10.54 -41.43
CA LEU A 718 14.65 10.25 -42.39
C LEU A 718 14.09 10.11 -43.81
N GLU A 719 12.90 9.52 -43.95
CA GLU A 719 12.22 9.38 -45.22
C GLU A 719 11.89 10.74 -45.85
N GLU A 720 11.35 11.67 -45.05
CA GLU A 720 11.05 13.05 -45.47
C GLU A 720 12.30 13.85 -45.84
N ILE A 721 13.44 13.60 -45.16
CA ILE A 721 14.74 14.20 -45.50
C ILE A 721 15.31 13.61 -46.80
N GLY A 722 14.92 12.38 -47.15
CA GLY A 722 15.42 11.64 -48.31
C GLY A 722 16.55 10.65 -48.01
N GLU A 723 16.80 10.34 -46.73
CA GLU A 723 17.80 9.37 -46.28
C GLU A 723 17.21 7.94 -46.23
N TRP A 724 16.75 7.44 -47.38
CA TRP A 724 15.92 6.24 -47.48
C TRP A 724 16.54 4.96 -46.90
N THR A 725 17.86 4.78 -47.04
CA THR A 725 18.55 3.60 -46.45
C THR A 725 18.47 3.62 -44.93
N GLN A 726 18.75 4.75 -44.28
CA GLN A 726 18.65 4.86 -42.83
C GLN A 726 17.19 4.77 -42.36
N ALA A 727 16.25 5.29 -43.14
CA ALA A 727 14.82 5.14 -42.85
C ALA A 727 14.41 3.66 -42.83
N SER A 728 14.89 2.85 -43.79
CA SER A 728 14.63 1.41 -43.79
C SER A 728 15.25 0.69 -42.58
N GLU A 729 16.47 1.07 -42.18
CA GLU A 729 17.12 0.52 -40.97
C GLU A 729 16.30 0.86 -39.71
N ALA A 730 15.82 2.10 -39.59
CA ALA A 730 15.00 2.53 -38.46
C ALA A 730 13.66 1.78 -38.39
N TYR A 731 12.97 1.59 -39.52
CA TYR A 731 11.75 0.77 -39.56
C TYR A 731 12.02 -0.69 -39.20
N VAL A 732 13.16 -1.26 -39.61
CA VAL A 732 13.55 -2.62 -39.20
C VAL A 732 13.78 -2.71 -37.69
N SER A 733 14.44 -1.72 -37.08
CA SER A 733 14.58 -1.65 -35.61
C SER A 733 13.22 -1.59 -34.90
N SER A 734 12.28 -0.78 -35.41
CA SER A 734 10.90 -0.72 -34.89
C SER A 734 10.20 -2.09 -34.97
N LEU A 735 10.28 -2.77 -36.12
CA LEU A 735 9.70 -4.10 -36.31
C LEU A 735 10.32 -5.15 -35.40
N SER A 736 11.63 -5.09 -35.15
CA SER A 736 12.30 -6.03 -34.24
C SER A 736 11.70 -5.99 -32.83
N ILE A 737 11.39 -4.79 -32.33
CA ILE A 737 10.79 -4.61 -31.00
C ILE A 737 9.34 -5.08 -30.99
N ILE A 738 8.55 -4.70 -32.01
CA ILE A 738 7.16 -5.16 -32.19
C ILE A 738 7.09 -6.69 -32.18
N GLU A 739 8.04 -7.34 -32.84
CA GLU A 739 8.08 -8.80 -32.91
C GLU A 739 8.59 -9.46 -31.63
N SER A 740 9.51 -8.83 -30.91
CA SER A 740 9.90 -9.28 -29.58
C SER A 740 8.69 -9.31 -28.66
N ILE A 741 7.96 -8.19 -28.56
CA ILE A 741 6.74 -8.08 -27.73
C ILE A 741 5.72 -9.12 -28.16
N ARG A 742 5.53 -9.32 -29.48
CA ARG A 742 4.63 -10.35 -30.00
C ARG A 742 5.04 -11.76 -29.57
N GLY A 743 6.33 -12.06 -29.55
CA GLY A 743 6.88 -13.38 -29.23
C GLY A 743 6.56 -13.84 -27.81
N ASP A 744 6.39 -12.88 -26.89
CA ASP A 744 6.03 -13.15 -25.49
C ASP A 744 4.51 -13.34 -25.29
N LEU A 745 3.70 -13.01 -26.30
CA LEU A 745 2.25 -13.25 -26.27
C LEU A 745 1.97 -14.74 -26.52
N THR A 746 1.16 -15.37 -25.68
CA THR A 746 0.83 -16.81 -25.78
C THR A 746 -0.53 -17.06 -26.44
N SER A 747 -1.49 -16.14 -26.29
CA SER A 747 -2.83 -16.27 -26.88
C SER A 747 -2.85 -15.87 -28.35
N GLU A 748 -3.40 -16.74 -29.21
CA GLU A 748 -3.61 -16.45 -30.62
C GLU A 748 -4.53 -15.24 -30.85
N GLU A 749 -5.51 -15.03 -29.98
CA GLU A 749 -6.41 -13.87 -30.08
C GLU A 749 -5.66 -12.56 -29.81
N ILE A 750 -4.84 -12.53 -28.75
CA ILE A 750 -4.03 -11.35 -28.37
C ILE A 750 -2.98 -11.07 -29.45
N LYS A 751 -2.33 -12.13 -29.95
CA LYS A 751 -1.41 -12.03 -31.08
C LYS A 751 -2.10 -11.43 -32.31
N MET A 752 -3.31 -11.86 -32.69
CA MET A 752 -4.02 -11.27 -33.84
C MET A 752 -4.32 -9.78 -33.65
N ALA A 753 -4.80 -9.38 -32.47
CA ALA A 753 -5.03 -7.97 -32.15
C ALA A 753 -3.74 -7.13 -32.23
N TRP A 754 -2.64 -7.65 -31.68
CA TRP A 754 -1.32 -7.01 -31.76
C TRP A 754 -0.83 -6.83 -33.20
N GLN A 755 -1.04 -7.82 -34.07
CA GLN A 755 -0.66 -7.74 -35.48
C GLN A 755 -1.41 -6.61 -36.19
N GLU A 756 -2.73 -6.50 -35.97
CA GLU A 756 -3.54 -5.49 -36.64
C GLU A 756 -3.12 -4.08 -36.19
N ARG A 757 -2.81 -3.90 -34.90
CA ARG A 757 -2.32 -2.62 -34.34
C ARG A 757 -0.98 -2.17 -34.89
N THR A 758 -0.08 -3.10 -35.21
CA THR A 758 1.31 -2.81 -35.61
C THR A 758 1.57 -2.97 -37.11
N ARG A 759 0.57 -3.44 -37.87
CA ARG A 759 0.62 -3.66 -39.32
C ARG A 759 1.13 -2.47 -40.12
N TYR A 760 0.75 -1.25 -39.74
CA TYR A 760 1.12 -0.04 -40.46
C TYR A 760 2.65 0.18 -40.57
N VAL A 761 3.43 -0.37 -39.63
CA VAL A 761 4.90 -0.32 -39.66
C VAL A 761 5.45 -1.20 -40.78
N TYR A 762 4.91 -2.42 -40.94
CA TYR A 762 5.24 -3.29 -42.08
C TYR A 762 4.86 -2.65 -43.40
N GLU A 763 3.65 -2.07 -43.48
CA GLU A 763 3.17 -1.44 -44.70
C GLU A 763 4.07 -0.29 -45.13
N ARG A 764 4.45 0.60 -44.21
CA ARG A 764 5.34 1.72 -44.52
C ARG A 764 6.72 1.24 -44.99
N LEU A 765 7.27 0.20 -44.39
CA LEU A 765 8.54 -0.39 -44.83
C LEU A 765 8.42 -0.98 -46.25
N VAL A 766 7.35 -1.72 -46.56
CA VAL A 766 7.11 -2.27 -47.91
C VAL A 766 7.02 -1.14 -48.94
N GLU A 767 6.29 -0.06 -48.64
CA GLU A 767 6.16 1.11 -49.52
C GLU A 767 7.51 1.82 -49.76
N LEU A 768 8.36 1.91 -48.74
CA LEU A 768 9.69 2.49 -48.85
C LEU A 768 10.62 1.59 -49.70
N LEU A 769 10.68 0.29 -49.40
CA LEU A 769 11.48 -0.68 -50.15
C LEU A 769 11.07 -0.74 -51.63
N TYR A 770 9.77 -0.65 -51.91
CA TYR A 770 9.27 -0.52 -53.27
C TYR A 770 9.84 0.72 -53.99
N ARG A 771 9.81 1.89 -53.35
CA ARG A 771 10.35 3.14 -53.91
C ARG A 771 11.87 3.08 -54.10
N MET A 772 12.58 2.34 -53.24
CA MET A 772 14.02 2.09 -53.36
C MET A 772 14.36 1.09 -54.49
N GLY A 773 13.37 0.35 -55.01
CA GLY A 773 13.57 -0.70 -56.01
C GLY A 773 14.04 -2.03 -55.40
N GLU A 774 13.98 -2.20 -54.08
CA GLU A 774 14.34 -3.42 -53.35
C GLU A 774 13.14 -4.38 -53.31
N THR A 775 12.72 -4.83 -54.49
CA THR A 775 11.43 -5.50 -54.69
C THR A 775 11.33 -6.89 -54.07
N ASP A 776 12.46 -7.57 -53.95
CA ASP A 776 12.55 -8.91 -53.38
C ASP A 776 12.47 -8.83 -51.84
N VAL A 777 13.14 -7.85 -51.24
CA VAL A 777 13.05 -7.56 -49.80
C VAL A 777 11.65 -7.10 -49.41
N ALA A 778 11.02 -6.24 -50.24
CA ALA A 778 9.65 -5.79 -50.03
C ALA A 778 8.65 -6.96 -50.01
N LEU A 779 8.84 -7.96 -50.88
CA LEU A 779 8.05 -9.19 -50.90
C LEU A 779 8.20 -9.96 -49.58
N THR A 780 9.43 -10.13 -49.09
CA THR A 780 9.70 -10.81 -47.83
C THR A 780 9.00 -10.15 -46.64
N VAL A 781 9.04 -8.81 -46.56
CA VAL A 781 8.38 -8.06 -45.47
C VAL A 781 6.85 -8.18 -45.58
N ALA A 782 6.29 -8.09 -46.79
CA ALA A 782 4.86 -8.28 -47.03
C ALA A 782 4.39 -9.68 -46.59
N GLU A 783 5.17 -10.71 -46.91
CA GLU A 783 4.92 -12.09 -46.51
C GLU A 783 5.02 -12.29 -45.01
N ARG A 784 6.03 -11.69 -44.38
CA ARG A 784 6.22 -11.73 -42.92
C ARG A 784 5.01 -11.14 -42.19
N CYS A 785 4.46 -10.04 -42.70
CA CYS A 785 3.25 -9.42 -42.15
C CYS A 785 2.01 -10.31 -42.34
N ARG A 786 1.88 -11.01 -43.47
CA ARG A 786 0.69 -11.79 -43.83
C ARG A 786 0.64 -13.17 -43.18
N ALA A 787 1.77 -13.87 -43.13
CA ALA A 787 1.84 -15.26 -42.72
C ALA A 787 1.96 -15.47 -41.19
N ARG A 788 1.90 -14.40 -40.38
CA ARG A 788 2.33 -14.47 -38.97
C ARG A 788 1.53 -15.46 -38.13
N SER A 789 0.19 -15.37 -38.13
CA SER A 789 -0.66 -16.35 -37.42
C SER A 789 -0.52 -17.77 -37.95
N PHE A 790 -0.17 -17.95 -39.23
CA PHE A 790 0.09 -19.28 -39.79
C PHE A 790 1.45 -19.84 -39.34
N LEU A 791 2.48 -19.00 -39.25
CA LEU A 791 3.79 -19.37 -38.72
C LEU A 791 3.71 -19.75 -37.24
N ASP A 792 2.90 -19.03 -36.47
CA ASP A 792 2.62 -19.33 -35.05
C ASP A 792 2.00 -20.75 -34.92
N LEU A 793 0.96 -21.05 -35.72
CA LEU A 793 0.34 -22.39 -35.76
C LEU A 793 1.27 -23.51 -36.21
N LEU A 794 2.20 -23.22 -37.13
CA LEU A 794 3.21 -24.19 -37.59
C LEU A 794 4.27 -24.48 -36.52
N ALA A 795 4.64 -23.48 -35.71
CA ALA A 795 5.57 -23.64 -34.60
C ALA A 795 4.97 -24.50 -33.46
N GLU A 796 3.66 -24.44 -33.24
CA GLU A 796 2.96 -25.20 -32.19
C GLU A 796 2.50 -26.61 -32.63
N GLY A 797 2.50 -26.90 -33.95
CA GLY A 797 1.99 -28.16 -34.50
C GLY A 797 2.95 -29.36 -34.34
N PRO A 798 2.45 -30.62 -34.44
CA PRO A 798 3.27 -31.84 -34.38
C PRO A 798 4.13 -32.07 -35.64
N VAL A 799 4.15 -31.10 -36.56
CA VAL A 799 4.84 -31.21 -37.84
C VAL A 799 6.28 -30.77 -37.62
N GLU A 800 7.16 -31.72 -37.35
CA GLU A 800 8.62 -31.53 -37.19
C GLU A 800 9.32 -31.08 -38.51
N THR A 801 8.78 -30.13 -39.27
CA THR A 801 9.35 -29.71 -40.57
C THR A 801 10.12 -28.40 -40.53
N LEU A 802 9.98 -27.56 -39.49
CA LEU A 802 10.66 -26.24 -39.39
C LEU A 802 11.77 -26.19 -38.32
N LYS A 803 12.45 -27.31 -38.11
CA LYS A 803 13.20 -27.57 -36.87
C LYS A 803 14.48 -26.75 -36.60
N ASN A 804 14.89 -25.76 -37.40
CA ASN A 804 16.18 -25.09 -37.15
C ASN A 804 16.32 -23.61 -37.56
N VAL A 805 15.36 -22.97 -38.24
CA VAL A 805 15.53 -21.57 -38.71
C VAL A 805 14.35 -20.70 -38.33
N ALA A 806 13.12 -21.17 -38.58
CA ALA A 806 11.92 -20.40 -38.28
C ALA A 806 11.67 -20.31 -36.76
N GLU A 807 11.81 -21.39 -35.99
CA GLU A 807 11.59 -21.34 -34.52
C GLU A 807 12.59 -20.41 -33.80
N GLU A 808 13.86 -20.44 -34.20
CA GLU A 808 14.91 -19.63 -33.57
C GLU A 808 14.85 -18.18 -34.06
N GLY A 809 14.53 -17.93 -35.34
CA GLY A 809 14.34 -16.58 -35.87
C GLY A 809 12.99 -15.93 -35.53
N ILE A 810 11.95 -16.72 -35.22
CA ILE A 810 10.68 -16.23 -34.65
C ILE A 810 10.89 -15.86 -33.18
N ARG A 811 11.68 -16.63 -32.41
CA ARG A 811 12.03 -16.32 -31.01
C ARG A 811 13.04 -15.19 -30.85
N THR A 812 13.92 -14.97 -31.82
CA THR A 812 14.97 -13.93 -31.73
C THR A 812 14.67 -12.67 -32.54
N GLY A 813 13.50 -12.58 -33.18
CA GLY A 813 13.10 -11.44 -34.03
C GLY A 813 13.93 -11.28 -35.32
N VAL A 814 14.90 -12.15 -35.57
CA VAL A 814 15.83 -12.07 -36.72
C VAL A 814 15.91 -13.43 -37.40
N VAL A 815 15.09 -13.63 -38.44
CA VAL A 815 15.50 -14.53 -39.53
C VAL A 815 16.29 -13.67 -40.51
N GLU A 816 17.56 -14.01 -40.75
CA GLU A 816 18.36 -13.31 -41.78
C GLU A 816 17.64 -13.40 -43.13
N VAL A 817 17.45 -12.25 -43.80
CA VAL A 817 16.78 -12.13 -45.10
C VAL A 817 17.33 -13.14 -46.12
N SER A 818 18.64 -13.39 -46.07
CA SER A 818 19.33 -14.36 -46.94
C SER A 818 18.89 -15.81 -46.77
N ILE A 819 18.32 -16.19 -45.61
CA ILE A 819 17.82 -17.56 -45.38
C ILE A 819 16.41 -17.70 -45.98
N ILE A 820 15.57 -16.67 -45.89
CA ILE A 820 14.23 -16.66 -46.50
C ILE A 820 14.32 -16.55 -48.02
N GLU A 821 15.28 -15.78 -48.56
CA GLU A 821 15.53 -15.68 -50.00
C GLU A 821 15.87 -17.05 -50.64
N ALA A 822 16.58 -17.92 -49.91
CA ALA A 822 16.89 -19.27 -50.37
C ALA A 822 15.65 -20.16 -50.42
N ASP A 823 14.78 -20.09 -49.40
CA ASP A 823 13.53 -20.85 -49.32
C ASP A 823 12.51 -20.37 -50.38
N LEU A 824 12.44 -19.05 -50.63
CA LEU A 824 11.55 -18.48 -51.65
C LEU A 824 11.95 -18.96 -53.06
N ALA A 825 13.25 -18.97 -53.36
CA ALA A 825 13.75 -19.50 -54.64
C ALA A 825 13.45 -21.00 -54.83
N GLU A 826 13.49 -21.78 -53.76
CA GLU A 826 13.12 -23.21 -53.75
C GLU A 826 11.61 -23.40 -53.94
N MET A 827 10.78 -22.66 -53.21
CA MET A 827 9.32 -22.72 -53.33
C MET A 827 8.84 -22.34 -54.74
N VAL A 828 9.45 -21.30 -55.32
CA VAL A 828 9.15 -20.82 -56.67
C VAL A 828 9.60 -21.81 -57.75
N ALA A 829 10.62 -22.63 -57.47
CA ALA A 829 11.05 -23.72 -58.33
C ALA A 829 10.13 -24.96 -58.26
N ASP A 830 9.43 -25.16 -57.14
CA ASP A 830 8.50 -26.27 -56.90
C ASP A 830 7.07 -26.02 -57.41
N LEU A 831 6.75 -24.80 -57.86
CA LEU A 831 5.46 -24.50 -58.49
C LEU A 831 5.26 -25.37 -59.75
N PRO A 832 4.06 -25.96 -59.98
CA PRO A 832 3.79 -26.72 -61.19
C PRO A 832 4.05 -25.89 -62.44
N ALA A 833 4.65 -26.52 -63.47
CA ALA A 833 4.86 -25.86 -64.75
C ALA A 833 3.56 -25.22 -65.28
N ASN A 834 3.65 -24.00 -65.82
CA ASN A 834 2.51 -23.16 -66.24
C ASN A 834 1.59 -22.66 -65.10
N THR A 835 2.08 -22.49 -63.88
CA THR A 835 1.37 -21.77 -62.81
C THR A 835 1.78 -20.29 -62.80
N ALA A 836 0.80 -19.40 -62.68
CA ALA A 836 1.02 -18.00 -62.35
C ALA A 836 0.43 -17.72 -60.97
N ALA A 837 1.26 -17.23 -60.04
CA ALA A 837 0.80 -16.77 -58.74
C ALA A 837 0.77 -15.23 -58.71
N LEU A 838 -0.38 -14.68 -58.32
CA LEU A 838 -0.62 -13.26 -58.13
C LEU A 838 -0.68 -12.99 -56.63
N GLU A 839 0.33 -12.30 -56.13
CA GLU A 839 0.47 -12.01 -54.72
C GLU A 839 0.18 -10.56 -54.43
N TYR A 840 -0.90 -10.33 -53.70
CA TYR A 840 -1.37 -9.00 -53.35
C TYR A 840 -0.96 -8.66 -51.93
N PHE A 841 -0.47 -7.44 -51.75
CA PHE A 841 -0.31 -6.82 -50.44
C PHE A 841 -1.05 -5.48 -50.43
N VAL A 842 -2.15 -5.42 -49.69
CA VAL A 842 -3.01 -4.24 -49.60
C VAL A 842 -2.57 -3.38 -48.43
N THR A 843 -2.18 -2.15 -48.74
CA THR A 843 -1.92 -1.07 -47.76
C THR A 843 -3.07 -0.08 -47.74
N ASP A 844 -3.04 0.88 -46.83
CA ASP A 844 -4.03 1.96 -46.82
C ASP A 844 -3.96 2.87 -48.05
N THR A 845 -2.78 3.02 -48.67
CA THR A 845 -2.58 3.95 -49.79
C THR A 845 -2.68 3.29 -51.17
N ALA A 846 -2.22 2.05 -51.27
CA ALA A 846 -2.11 1.33 -52.54
C ALA A 846 -2.15 -0.19 -52.35
N THR A 847 -2.25 -0.91 -53.46
CA THR A 847 -2.08 -2.37 -53.48
C THR A 847 -0.84 -2.74 -54.29
N TYR A 848 0.03 -3.54 -53.72
CA TYR A 848 1.25 -4.02 -54.37
C TYR A 848 1.03 -5.45 -54.86
N LEU A 849 1.29 -5.69 -56.15
CA LEU A 849 1.04 -6.98 -56.79
C LEU A 849 2.31 -7.57 -57.39
N TRP A 850 2.81 -8.66 -56.80
CA TRP A 850 3.90 -9.46 -57.37
C TRP A 850 3.33 -10.56 -58.27
N VAL A 851 4.00 -10.79 -59.41
CA VAL A 851 3.66 -11.88 -60.33
C VAL A 851 4.78 -12.89 -60.30
N VAL A 852 4.49 -14.09 -59.79
CA VAL A 852 5.46 -15.18 -59.69
C VAL A 852 5.18 -16.23 -60.76
N ARG A 853 6.12 -16.42 -61.68
CA ARG A 853 5.97 -17.32 -62.82
C ARG A 853 7.34 -17.74 -63.37
N ASP A 854 7.43 -19.01 -63.82
CA ASP A 854 8.61 -19.56 -64.50
C ASP A 854 9.92 -19.40 -63.70
N GLY A 855 9.85 -19.51 -62.37
CA GLY A 855 11.02 -19.34 -61.52
C GLY A 855 11.36 -17.87 -61.21
N VAL A 856 10.56 -16.90 -61.67
CA VAL A 856 10.88 -15.47 -61.61
C VAL A 856 9.78 -14.71 -60.88
N VAL A 857 10.17 -13.98 -59.85
CA VAL A 857 9.34 -12.93 -59.23
C VAL A 857 9.48 -11.67 -60.08
N ARG A 858 8.38 -11.17 -60.61
CA ARG A 858 8.36 -9.86 -61.27
C ARG A 858 7.97 -8.80 -60.24
N ALA A 859 8.82 -7.78 -60.16
CA ALA A 859 8.70 -6.60 -59.31
C ALA A 859 7.26 -6.10 -59.21
N PRO A 860 6.83 -5.64 -58.02
CA PRO A 860 5.43 -5.41 -57.77
C PRO A 860 4.91 -4.27 -58.62
N ILE A 861 3.71 -4.48 -59.14
CA ILE A 861 2.94 -3.45 -59.81
C ILE A 861 2.12 -2.75 -58.74
N GLN A 862 2.33 -1.44 -58.62
CA GLN A 862 1.54 -0.61 -57.73
C GLN A 862 0.19 -0.32 -58.38
N ILE A 863 -0.87 -0.81 -57.75
CA ILE A 863 -2.26 -0.54 -58.09
C ILE A 863 -2.72 0.63 -57.20
N PRO A 864 -3.24 1.73 -57.76
CA PRO A 864 -3.56 2.97 -57.04
C PRO A 864 -4.89 2.88 -56.27
N HIS A 865 -5.14 1.74 -55.65
CA HIS A 865 -6.34 1.44 -54.87
C HIS A 865 -5.91 0.83 -53.53
N GLY A 866 -6.06 1.60 -52.45
CA GLY A 866 -5.80 1.15 -51.09
C GLY A 866 -6.97 0.38 -50.47
N ARG A 867 -6.80 0.02 -49.20
CA ARG A 867 -7.70 -0.85 -48.43
C ARG A 867 -9.17 -0.45 -48.50
N VAL A 868 -9.49 0.82 -48.24
CA VAL A 868 -10.88 1.32 -48.20
C VAL A 868 -11.57 1.19 -49.57
N ALA A 869 -10.91 1.67 -50.63
CA ALA A 869 -11.47 1.63 -51.98
C ALA A 869 -11.74 0.19 -52.44
N LEU A 870 -10.84 -0.74 -52.11
CA LEU A 870 -11.04 -2.16 -52.40
C LEU A 870 -12.16 -2.77 -51.56
N MET A 871 -12.21 -2.47 -50.26
CA MET A 871 -13.25 -2.98 -49.38
C MET A 871 -14.65 -2.56 -49.84
N ASP A 872 -14.85 -1.26 -50.13
CA ASP A 872 -16.11 -0.73 -50.63
C ASP A 872 -16.55 -1.45 -51.92
N GLN A 873 -15.61 -1.63 -52.84
CA GLN A 873 -15.89 -2.28 -54.12
C GLN A 873 -16.20 -3.77 -53.97
N VAL A 874 -15.48 -4.48 -53.10
CA VAL A 874 -15.73 -5.90 -52.80
C VAL A 874 -17.09 -6.08 -52.12
N ILE A 875 -17.41 -5.25 -51.12
CA ILE A 875 -18.72 -5.28 -50.44
C ILE A 875 -19.86 -5.02 -51.43
N ALA A 876 -19.76 -3.97 -52.24
CA ALA A 876 -20.76 -3.64 -53.25
C ALA A 876 -20.95 -4.78 -54.26
N CYS A 877 -19.84 -5.39 -54.72
CA CYS A 877 -19.89 -6.54 -55.63
C CYS A 877 -20.63 -7.72 -55.01
N ARG A 878 -20.30 -8.09 -53.76
CA ARG A 878 -20.94 -9.22 -53.07
C ARG A 878 -22.42 -8.98 -52.84
N GLN A 879 -22.80 -7.79 -52.36
CA GLN A 879 -24.21 -7.42 -52.17
C GLN A 879 -25.00 -7.47 -53.47
N ALA A 880 -24.42 -7.02 -54.58
CA ALA A 880 -25.03 -7.10 -55.91
C ALA A 880 -25.23 -8.56 -56.35
N ILE A 881 -24.22 -9.43 -56.14
CA ILE A 881 -24.32 -10.87 -56.44
C ILE A 881 -25.41 -11.54 -55.58
N GLU A 882 -25.42 -11.28 -54.28
CA GLU A 882 -26.38 -11.88 -53.32
C GLU A 882 -27.82 -11.45 -53.60
N SER A 883 -28.02 -10.20 -54.02
CA SER A 883 -29.33 -9.66 -54.37
C SER A 883 -29.78 -9.97 -55.81
N GLY A 884 -28.88 -10.52 -56.64
CA GLY A 884 -29.13 -10.73 -58.07
C GLY A 884 -29.24 -9.43 -58.88
N ASP A 885 -28.62 -8.35 -58.40
CA ASP A 885 -28.59 -7.06 -59.07
C ASP A 885 -27.70 -7.11 -60.33
N PRO A 886 -28.18 -6.67 -61.51
CA PRO A 886 -27.40 -6.63 -62.74
C PRO A 886 -26.10 -5.81 -62.66
N SER A 887 -25.95 -4.92 -61.66
CA SER A 887 -24.71 -4.21 -61.38
C SER A 887 -23.56 -5.11 -60.92
N ALA A 888 -23.81 -6.36 -60.55
CA ALA A 888 -22.76 -7.33 -60.23
C ALA A 888 -21.71 -7.45 -61.35
N ASP A 889 -22.15 -7.51 -62.62
CA ASP A 889 -21.24 -7.57 -63.77
C ASP A 889 -20.36 -6.31 -63.88
N LEU A 890 -20.91 -5.14 -63.53
CA LEU A 890 -20.15 -3.89 -63.49
C LEU A 890 -19.10 -3.92 -62.37
N HIS A 891 -19.48 -4.38 -61.17
CA HIS A 891 -18.54 -4.44 -60.06
C HIS A 891 -17.42 -5.45 -60.29
N LEU A 892 -17.72 -6.61 -60.91
CA LEU A 892 -16.73 -7.60 -61.34
C LEU A 892 -15.79 -7.05 -62.42
N ALA A 893 -16.32 -6.29 -63.39
CA ALA A 893 -15.49 -5.64 -64.41
C ALA A 893 -14.53 -4.61 -63.79
N ILE A 894 -15.00 -3.80 -62.84
CA ILE A 894 -14.15 -2.85 -62.10
C ILE A 894 -13.04 -3.59 -61.33
N LEU A 895 -13.38 -4.66 -60.61
CA LEU A 895 -12.38 -5.45 -59.88
C LEU A 895 -11.36 -6.10 -60.84
N TYR A 896 -11.80 -6.59 -61.99
CA TYR A 896 -10.90 -7.10 -63.03
C TYR A 896 -9.96 -6.00 -63.55
N ASP A 897 -10.50 -4.82 -63.88
CA ASP A 897 -9.72 -3.67 -64.36
C ASP A 897 -8.69 -3.21 -63.32
N TRP A 898 -9.01 -3.32 -62.04
CA TRP A 898 -8.12 -2.92 -60.94
C TRP A 898 -7.04 -3.96 -60.64
N LEU A 899 -7.40 -5.25 -60.63
CA LEU A 899 -6.55 -6.30 -60.04
C LEU A 899 -5.88 -7.18 -61.09
N ILE A 900 -6.53 -7.45 -62.23
CA ILE A 900 -6.05 -8.42 -63.23
C ILE A 900 -5.56 -7.74 -64.51
N ALA A 901 -6.30 -6.77 -65.04
CA ALA A 901 -5.91 -6.06 -66.26
C ALA A 901 -4.48 -5.47 -66.21
N PRO A 902 -3.97 -4.93 -65.08
CA PRO A 902 -2.61 -4.41 -65.02
C PRO A 902 -1.50 -5.45 -65.24
N VAL A 903 -1.83 -6.73 -65.05
CA VAL A 903 -0.88 -7.85 -65.14
C VAL A 903 -1.21 -8.83 -66.25
N GLU A 904 -2.20 -8.54 -67.09
CA GLU A 904 -2.69 -9.46 -68.12
C GLU A 904 -1.57 -9.87 -69.10
N ASP A 905 -0.68 -8.95 -69.46
CA ASP A 905 0.49 -9.22 -70.33
C ASP A 905 1.57 -10.10 -69.67
N LEU A 906 1.56 -10.21 -68.34
CA LEU A 906 2.44 -11.08 -67.56
C LEU A 906 1.83 -12.46 -67.35
N LEU A 907 0.51 -12.55 -67.49
CA LEU A 907 -0.24 -13.79 -67.48
C LEU A 907 -0.09 -14.50 -68.85
N PRO A 908 -0.31 -15.83 -68.91
CA PRO A 908 -0.11 -16.58 -70.16
C PRO A 908 -1.18 -16.24 -71.22
N SER A 909 -0.76 -16.14 -72.49
CA SER A 909 -1.69 -15.93 -73.63
C SER A 909 -2.34 -17.24 -74.07
N ALA A 910 -3.58 -17.18 -74.59
CA ALA A 910 -4.37 -18.35 -74.99
C ALA A 910 -3.74 -19.24 -76.10
N SER A 911 -2.61 -18.83 -76.68
CA SER A 911 -1.91 -19.53 -77.77
C SER A 911 -0.68 -20.35 -77.34
N GLU A 912 -0.23 -20.23 -76.09
CA GLU A 912 0.80 -21.09 -75.51
C GLU A 912 0.12 -21.96 -74.44
N ASN A 913 0.15 -23.29 -74.62
CA ASN A 913 -0.41 -24.33 -73.74
C ASN A 913 -1.00 -23.82 -72.42
N GLU A 914 -2.33 -23.89 -72.32
CA GLU A 914 -3.21 -23.53 -71.20
C GLU A 914 -2.52 -23.38 -69.83
N VAL A 915 -2.87 -22.31 -69.11
CA VAL A 915 -2.66 -22.20 -67.66
C VAL A 915 -3.65 -23.16 -67.01
N PRO A 916 -3.22 -24.29 -66.44
CA PRO A 916 -4.17 -25.08 -65.67
C PRO A 916 -4.51 -24.39 -64.33
N HIS A 917 -3.61 -23.52 -63.81
CA HIS A 917 -3.69 -22.98 -62.45
C HIS A 917 -3.27 -21.50 -62.35
N LEU A 918 -4.23 -20.61 -62.10
CA LEU A 918 -4.00 -19.25 -61.58
C LEU A 918 -4.15 -19.32 -60.06
N VAL A 919 -3.11 -18.93 -59.32
CA VAL A 919 -3.14 -18.85 -57.86
C VAL A 919 -3.25 -17.40 -57.47
N ILE A 920 -4.32 -17.03 -56.76
CA ILE A 920 -4.46 -15.70 -56.17
C ILE A 920 -4.15 -15.83 -54.69
N ILE A 921 -3.17 -15.05 -54.25
CA ILE A 921 -2.77 -14.93 -52.86
C ILE A 921 -3.31 -13.57 -52.38
N PRO A 922 -4.48 -13.54 -51.74
CA PRO A 922 -5.13 -12.29 -51.35
C PRO A 922 -4.48 -11.67 -50.10
N SER A 923 -4.71 -10.36 -49.92
CA SER A 923 -4.41 -9.63 -48.69
C SER A 923 -5.58 -8.71 -48.32
N GLY A 924 -5.88 -8.63 -47.02
CA GLY A 924 -6.91 -7.74 -46.46
C GLY A 924 -8.30 -7.94 -47.11
N PRO A 925 -8.94 -6.89 -47.66
CA PRO A 925 -10.27 -6.98 -48.28
C PRO A 925 -10.39 -8.06 -49.36
N LEU A 926 -9.26 -8.41 -50.00
CA LEU A 926 -9.25 -9.36 -51.12
C LEU A 926 -9.52 -10.80 -50.71
N TYR A 927 -9.47 -11.14 -49.41
CA TYR A 927 -9.95 -12.44 -48.91
C TYR A 927 -11.43 -12.67 -49.22
N TYR A 928 -12.18 -11.60 -49.45
CA TYR A 928 -13.61 -11.63 -49.75
C TYR A 928 -13.92 -11.46 -51.24
N LEU A 929 -12.93 -11.59 -52.13
CA LEU A 929 -13.18 -11.57 -53.58
C LEU A 929 -14.25 -12.63 -53.95
N PRO A 930 -15.30 -12.23 -54.70
CA PRO A 930 -16.44 -13.09 -55.02
C PRO A 930 -16.15 -14.22 -56.03
#